data_AF-A0AAN7VX17-F1
#
_entry.id   AF-A0AAN7VX17-F1
#
_cell.length_a   1.000
_cell.length_b   1.000
_cell.length_c   1.000
_cell.angle_alpha   90.00
_cell.angle_beta   90.00
_cell.angle_gamma   90.00
#
_symmetry.space_group_name_H-M   'P 1'
#
loop_
_entity.id
_entity.type
_entity.pdbx_description
1 polymer ?
#
loop_
_entity_poly.entity_id
_entity_poly.type
_entity_poly.pdbx_seq_one_letter_code
_entity_poly.pdbx_strand_id
1 'polypeptide(L)'
;MSDIAWSRLVRYISANDGAEHYGEPIMSSDDQDIGELADAGNLSVRICDGSDALSATPTDREDRVKQLLGPLASDEVPIIRCIGLNYKTHIQETGRPLPECPTVFTKPAPAIADYDERIPIPVIAQSQCDYEGELVILIGKAGKDISEDQALDYVAGYTCGNDVSARDWQRETGKAGAIPQWSFSKSFDKYAPLGPALIAQSVLGGADKQELQTIVNGDVRQRGNTVDLCFGVRQLVAFCSQGQTLQKGSLIMTGTPGGVGLFMKPPCFLKHGDEVKHNHGADQSRHICTECGVSYARKDLLTRHLATGHHANSSVARQRCHTACEACRTARKRCDGARPCQQCIADAKVCRSPSNTHRVSKVVRRATGTPSLRDGDSSEYLLQSPNTALSGSANGIQAVDTDETFAPPSLYASLTSPTSMIFPDQDAGFVPEASAPDSILEDGNDVVMQLLDFEPWPWLHENIYLQGDPFAAQTTEDPGLAQNGNGTGTECDVLQDPAAAVQDGLTNHRVREAQEVVAVVDELVSYAAAASSHPEMLGSRSIRWATASSRLAHSAESTHPTEHALRGFTNLYMASFNPLWPLFSIDDFDQDELHPVLYLTLTSIGAMYGCSSDQPYGTLMHERLRRLLTAGLFDLEGPEEDLTWLIQARLLTQVAALYFGQRRAFSYAQHLGAILAAQARRMDLFRVSSPVMPKSTSTPQMQRATWMKTESRRRLAFGLLRADVFNSLLLGNRPLLTPEEFEITLPRSDTLWHNHDHLSLDQLSVAQRFEDQGPSRLVFADLVRIFLDREETPPEIPAVACELSLFGLQGAIWSFSNNSSMFRRMTGKLPKVRDLRWIASARSDIARTSSIENAMEKASANALGASEDFDLLGRTHRRMGDLANDYDRVLHSLEAWRRVIDNARTSASSNISRDTLMSSMLLFHISHLRLCAPLQDLHHVSYRVSEQRAIDQNILHGVCQWRRGEEAEIATSHAHSIWLLIRQEEQRQASTRFNFLAFCGLHHATVVLWTVQGASIESSGNSRHAKQDTTGLLAACADLFNSLNALGGATFGIAARKLAEQPFPQLMVM
;
A
#
# COMPACT_ATOMS: atom_id res chain seq x y z
N MET A 1 -12.84 26.65 -29.75
CA MET A 1 -11.88 26.50 -30.85
C MET A 1 -10.75 27.48 -30.62
N SER A 2 -9.51 26.99 -30.56
CA SER A 2 -8.33 27.81 -30.70
C SER A 2 -8.29 28.28 -32.17
N ASP A 3 -8.47 29.58 -32.41
CA ASP A 3 -8.50 30.13 -33.77
C ASP A 3 -7.07 30.19 -34.33
N ILE A 4 -6.50 29.03 -34.65
CA ILE A 4 -5.22 28.92 -35.37
C ILE A 4 -5.51 29.04 -36.87
N ALA A 5 -4.77 29.92 -37.55
CA ALA A 5 -5.01 30.25 -38.97
C ALA A 5 -4.30 29.31 -39.96
N TRP A 6 -3.27 28.61 -39.51
CA TRP A 6 -2.50 27.66 -40.32
C TRP A 6 -3.00 26.22 -40.13
N SER A 7 -2.78 25.38 -41.14
CA SER A 7 -3.02 23.93 -41.08
C SER A 7 -1.75 23.17 -40.69
N ARG A 8 -0.60 23.62 -41.22
CA ARG A 8 0.75 23.14 -40.89
C ARG A 8 1.67 24.35 -40.76
N LEU A 9 2.53 24.36 -39.76
CA LEU A 9 3.46 25.46 -39.52
C LEU A 9 4.89 24.95 -39.34
N VAL A 10 5.82 25.59 -40.05
CA VAL A 10 7.26 25.43 -39.86
C VAL A 10 7.89 26.77 -39.46
N ARG A 11 9.01 26.69 -38.75
CA ARG A 11 9.91 27.81 -38.47
C ARG A 11 11.17 27.58 -39.29
N TYR A 12 11.69 28.61 -39.95
CA TYR A 12 12.79 28.42 -40.91
C TYR A 12 13.62 29.69 -41.10
N ILE A 13 14.84 29.52 -41.60
CA ILE A 13 15.66 30.62 -42.13
C ILE A 13 15.36 30.77 -43.62
N SER A 14 14.99 31.98 -44.04
CA SER A 14 14.70 32.31 -45.44
C SER A 14 15.93 32.20 -46.32
N ALA A 15 15.76 31.67 -47.54
CA ALA A 15 16.79 31.74 -48.58
C ALA A 15 16.90 33.13 -49.22
N ASN A 16 15.86 33.95 -49.10
CA ASN A 16 15.78 35.26 -49.73
C ASN A 16 16.41 36.38 -48.87
N ASP A 17 16.09 36.45 -47.58
CA ASP A 17 16.59 37.50 -46.69
C ASP A 17 17.52 37.00 -45.56
N GLY A 18 17.60 35.68 -45.34
CA GLY A 18 18.42 35.08 -44.29
C GLY A 18 17.92 35.31 -42.86
N ALA A 19 16.71 35.86 -42.69
CA ALA A 19 16.06 36.02 -41.40
C ALA A 19 15.19 34.80 -41.05
N GLU A 20 14.83 34.71 -39.77
CA GLU A 20 13.92 33.69 -39.27
C GLU A 20 12.47 34.08 -39.51
N HIS A 21 11.68 33.15 -40.05
CA HIS A 21 10.27 33.35 -40.35
C HIS A 21 9.44 32.11 -40.01
N TYR A 22 8.13 32.32 -39.89
CA TYR A 22 7.13 31.26 -39.87
C TYR A 22 6.56 31.05 -41.27
N GLY A 23 6.19 29.81 -41.60
CA GLY A 23 5.62 29.50 -42.91
C GLY A 23 4.75 28.25 -42.90
N GLU A 24 3.79 28.21 -43.83
CA GLU A 24 2.97 27.03 -44.10
C GLU A 24 3.55 26.27 -45.31
N PRO A 25 3.99 25.01 -45.16
CA PRO A 25 4.64 24.26 -46.23
C PRO A 25 3.71 24.04 -47.42
N ILE A 26 4.24 24.30 -48.62
CA ILE A 26 3.57 24.06 -49.89
C ILE A 26 3.94 22.65 -50.35
N MET A 27 2.99 21.72 -50.24
CA MET A 27 3.18 20.31 -50.58
C MET A 27 2.26 19.91 -51.72
N SER A 28 2.74 19.00 -52.58
CA SER A 28 1.97 18.44 -53.70
C SER A 28 1.00 17.33 -53.27
N SER A 29 1.29 16.65 -52.14
CA SER A 29 0.38 15.72 -51.47
C SER A 29 0.57 15.79 -49.95
N ASP A 30 -0.45 15.35 -49.21
CA ASP A 30 -0.41 15.28 -47.75
C ASP A 30 0.57 14.24 -47.18
N ASP A 31 1.05 13.32 -48.04
CA ASP A 31 1.95 12.21 -47.67
C ASP A 31 3.45 12.58 -47.86
N GLN A 32 3.78 13.79 -48.31
CA GLN A 32 5.17 14.21 -48.46
C GLN A 32 5.81 14.53 -47.09
N ASP A 33 7.01 14.02 -46.86
CA ASP A 33 7.79 14.33 -45.67
C ASP A 33 8.45 15.72 -45.79
N ILE A 34 8.15 16.60 -44.83
CA ILE A 34 8.64 17.98 -44.79
C ILE A 34 10.16 18.01 -44.57
N GLY A 35 10.69 17.10 -43.75
CA GLY A 35 12.11 16.98 -43.48
C GLY A 35 12.88 16.58 -44.73
N GLU A 36 12.41 15.55 -45.45
CA GLU A 36 13.03 15.13 -46.72
C GLU A 36 13.02 16.24 -47.78
N LEU A 37 11.93 17.03 -47.85
CA LEU A 37 11.86 18.18 -48.75
C LEU A 37 12.86 19.29 -48.36
N ALA A 38 13.05 19.52 -47.07
CA ALA A 38 14.02 20.49 -46.56
C ALA A 38 15.46 20.03 -46.85
N ASP A 39 15.77 18.76 -46.57
CA ASP A 39 17.09 18.16 -46.79
C ASP A 39 17.46 18.16 -48.29
N ALA A 40 16.49 17.97 -49.17
CA ALA A 40 16.66 18.08 -50.62
C ALA A 40 16.75 19.54 -51.12
N GLY A 41 16.55 20.53 -50.25
CA GLY A 41 16.55 21.96 -50.60
C GLY A 41 15.35 22.40 -51.44
N ASN A 42 14.26 21.62 -51.45
CA ASN A 42 13.08 21.82 -52.29
C ASN A 42 11.86 22.33 -51.52
N LEU A 43 11.97 22.51 -50.19
CA LEU A 43 10.87 23.01 -49.36
C LEU A 43 10.57 24.49 -49.66
N SER A 44 9.35 24.74 -50.12
CA SER A 44 8.77 26.07 -50.30
C SER A 44 7.61 26.25 -49.34
N VAL A 45 7.39 27.48 -48.87
CA VAL A 45 6.40 27.81 -47.85
C VAL A 45 5.62 29.06 -48.23
N ARG A 46 4.36 29.16 -47.80
CA ARG A 46 3.63 30.42 -47.72
C ARG A 46 4.04 31.13 -46.44
N ILE A 47 4.62 32.33 -46.55
CA ILE A 47 5.10 33.11 -45.40
C ILE A 47 3.92 33.39 -44.47
N CYS A 48 4.12 33.21 -43.16
CA CYS A 48 3.14 33.55 -42.14
C CYS A 48 3.56 34.83 -41.40
N ASP A 49 2.64 35.78 -41.27
CA ASP A 49 2.84 36.99 -40.46
C ASP A 49 2.41 36.72 -39.01
N GLY A 50 3.26 37.05 -38.04
CA GLY A 50 3.01 36.88 -36.60
C GLY A 50 4.31 36.98 -35.80
N SER A 51 4.22 37.24 -34.49
CA SER A 51 5.39 37.30 -33.61
C SER A 51 5.78 35.95 -33.02
N ASP A 52 4.85 35.00 -33.03
CA ASP A 52 5.03 33.65 -32.46
C ASP A 52 4.18 32.62 -33.24
N ALA A 53 4.45 31.34 -33.02
CA ALA A 53 3.75 30.24 -33.70
C ALA A 53 2.20 30.28 -33.51
N LEU A 54 1.72 30.81 -32.39
CA LEU A 54 0.28 30.84 -32.05
C LEU A 54 -0.45 32.08 -32.60
N SER A 55 0.29 33.07 -33.09
CA SER A 55 -0.22 34.29 -33.75
C SER A 55 0.08 34.32 -35.25
N ALA A 56 0.86 33.37 -35.75
CA ALA A 56 1.20 33.23 -37.16
C ALA A 56 -0.04 33.06 -38.04
N THR A 57 -0.11 33.82 -39.13
CA THR A 57 -1.21 33.82 -40.11
C THR A 57 -0.65 33.69 -41.53
N PRO A 58 -1.05 32.66 -42.31
CA PRO A 58 -0.54 32.48 -43.68
C PRO A 58 -0.88 33.68 -44.58
N THR A 59 0.09 34.11 -45.37
CA THR A 59 -0.06 35.15 -46.40
C THR A 59 -0.05 34.56 -47.81
N ASP A 60 -0.30 35.40 -48.82
CA ASP A 60 -0.20 35.03 -50.23
C ASP A 60 1.25 35.04 -50.77
N ARG A 61 2.24 35.36 -49.92
CA ARG A 61 3.65 35.43 -50.31
C ARG A 61 4.31 34.07 -50.13
N GLU A 62 5.10 33.65 -51.11
CA GLU A 62 5.89 32.43 -51.03
C GLU A 62 7.36 32.73 -50.75
N ASP A 63 8.00 31.81 -50.04
CA ASP A 63 9.44 31.83 -49.77
C ASP A 63 10.04 30.43 -49.91
N ARG A 64 11.36 30.38 -50.07
CA ARG A 64 12.13 29.14 -50.10
C ARG A 64 12.89 28.97 -48.79
N VAL A 65 12.80 27.78 -48.22
CA VAL A 65 13.50 27.43 -46.98
C VAL A 65 14.99 27.20 -47.27
N LYS A 66 15.86 27.96 -46.59
CA LYS A 66 17.30 27.71 -46.58
C LYS A 66 17.69 26.68 -45.54
N GLN A 67 17.10 26.80 -44.35
CA GLN A 67 17.32 25.89 -43.24
C GLN A 67 16.01 25.74 -42.48
N LEU A 68 15.59 24.50 -42.25
CA LEU A 68 14.44 24.18 -41.41
C LEU A 68 14.86 24.21 -39.94
N LEU A 69 14.01 24.78 -39.08
CA LEU A 69 14.19 24.82 -37.64
C LEU A 69 13.07 24.00 -36.96
N GLY A 70 13.20 23.76 -35.66
CA GLY A 70 12.11 23.23 -34.86
C GLY A 70 10.96 24.23 -34.83
N PRO A 71 9.69 23.78 -34.81
CA PRO A 71 8.54 24.66 -35.06
C PRO A 71 8.23 25.62 -33.89
N LEU A 72 8.95 25.50 -32.76
CA LEU A 72 8.81 26.34 -31.58
C LEU A 72 10.20 26.70 -31.06
N ALA A 73 10.43 27.99 -30.81
CA ALA A 73 11.64 28.45 -30.14
C ALA A 73 11.53 28.22 -28.62
N SER A 74 12.67 28.10 -27.93
CA SER A 74 12.67 27.79 -26.49
C SER A 74 11.98 28.85 -25.63
N ASP A 75 12.07 30.12 -26.01
CA ASP A 75 11.47 31.26 -25.31
C ASP A 75 9.95 31.39 -25.54
N GLU A 76 9.40 30.69 -26.54
CA GLU A 76 7.96 30.61 -26.79
C GLU A 76 7.26 29.57 -25.92
N VAL A 77 8.01 28.68 -25.26
CA VAL A 77 7.49 27.56 -24.48
C VAL A 77 7.71 27.79 -22.98
N PRO A 78 6.66 28.11 -22.21
CA PRO A 78 6.81 28.37 -20.78
C PRO A 78 7.25 27.13 -19.98
N ILE A 79 6.71 25.95 -20.34
CA ILE A 79 7.00 24.68 -19.68
C ILE A 79 6.56 23.51 -20.56
N ILE A 80 7.26 22.38 -20.41
CA ILE A 80 6.91 21.10 -21.03
C ILE A 80 6.47 20.16 -19.92
N ARG A 81 5.23 19.69 -19.95
CA ARG A 81 4.71 18.64 -19.06
C ARG A 81 4.85 17.30 -19.78
N CYS A 82 5.34 16.29 -19.09
CA CYS A 82 5.61 14.98 -19.68
C CYS A 82 4.85 13.91 -18.90
N ILE A 83 4.31 12.92 -19.61
CA ILE A 83 3.50 11.85 -19.02
C ILE A 83 4.26 10.52 -19.11
N GLY A 84 4.67 9.99 -17.96
CA GLY A 84 5.30 8.67 -17.93
C GLY A 84 4.28 7.54 -17.93
N LEU A 85 4.69 6.39 -18.47
CA LEU A 85 3.92 5.14 -18.46
C LEU A 85 2.51 5.30 -19.06
N ASN A 86 2.39 5.93 -20.24
CA ASN A 86 1.09 6.18 -20.86
C ASN A 86 0.75 5.28 -22.06
N TYR A 87 1.63 4.36 -22.48
CA TYR A 87 1.33 3.37 -23.52
C TYR A 87 1.19 1.98 -22.91
N LYS A 88 0.12 1.24 -23.24
CA LYS A 88 -0.11 -0.10 -22.66
C LYS A 88 1.02 -1.07 -23.02
N THR A 89 1.53 -0.99 -24.24
CA THR A 89 2.70 -1.79 -24.69
C THR A 89 3.94 -1.50 -23.84
N HIS A 90 4.23 -0.24 -23.55
CA HIS A 90 5.35 0.14 -22.69
C HIS A 90 5.15 -0.33 -21.23
N ILE A 91 3.92 -0.20 -20.71
CA ILE A 91 3.59 -0.67 -19.35
C ILE A 91 3.78 -2.19 -19.24
N GLN A 92 3.36 -2.95 -20.25
CA GLN A 92 3.55 -4.41 -20.32
C GLN A 92 5.04 -4.79 -20.27
N GLU A 93 5.92 -4.07 -20.97
CA GLU A 93 7.37 -4.29 -20.91
C GLU A 93 7.96 -3.98 -19.52
N THR A 94 7.36 -3.05 -18.77
CA THR A 94 7.81 -2.68 -17.42
C THR A 94 7.31 -3.61 -16.31
N GLY A 95 6.34 -4.50 -16.59
CA GLY A 95 5.72 -5.40 -15.62
C GLY A 95 4.84 -4.72 -14.56
N ARG A 96 4.40 -3.48 -14.81
CA ARG A 96 3.58 -2.68 -13.88
C ARG A 96 2.08 -2.79 -14.19
N PRO A 97 1.19 -2.62 -13.20
CA PRO A 97 -0.25 -2.46 -13.47
C PRO A 97 -0.50 -1.17 -14.27
N LEU A 98 -1.61 -1.13 -15.01
CA LEU A 98 -2.04 0.11 -15.69
C LEU A 98 -2.27 1.21 -14.64
N PRO A 99 -1.73 2.42 -14.83
CA PRO A 99 -1.89 3.50 -13.87
C PRO A 99 -3.35 3.98 -13.82
N GLU A 100 -3.83 4.30 -12.62
CA GLU A 100 -5.16 4.91 -12.42
C GLU A 100 -5.17 6.41 -12.71
N CYS A 101 -4.02 7.08 -12.56
CA CYS A 101 -3.82 8.51 -12.84
C CYS A 101 -2.53 8.75 -13.65
N PRO A 102 -2.47 9.79 -14.51
CA PRO A 102 -1.24 10.14 -15.23
C PRO A 102 -0.07 10.46 -14.29
N THR A 103 1.12 9.89 -14.55
CA THR A 103 2.35 10.25 -13.84
C THR A 103 3.01 11.44 -14.53
N VAL A 104 3.02 12.60 -13.88
CA VAL A 104 3.48 13.86 -14.48
C VAL A 104 4.85 14.27 -13.96
N PHE A 105 5.73 14.67 -14.88
CA PHE A 105 6.97 15.39 -14.60
C PHE A 105 7.13 16.53 -15.60
N THR A 106 8.21 17.31 -15.51
CA THR A 106 8.39 18.51 -16.34
C THR A 106 9.78 18.61 -16.90
N LYS A 107 9.90 19.14 -18.13
CA LYS A 107 11.14 19.67 -18.70
C LYS A 107 11.08 21.20 -18.80
N PRO A 108 12.19 21.90 -18.54
CA PRO A 108 12.29 23.34 -18.73
C PRO A 108 12.54 23.70 -20.20
N ALA A 109 12.31 24.96 -20.56
CA ALA A 109 12.52 25.49 -21.91
C ALA A 109 13.91 25.18 -22.54
N PRO A 110 15.04 25.24 -21.83
CA PRO A 110 16.36 24.93 -22.40
C PRO A 110 16.52 23.48 -22.88
N ALA A 111 15.63 22.57 -22.48
CA ALA A 111 15.63 21.22 -23.01
C ALA A 111 15.23 21.20 -24.50
N ILE A 112 14.62 22.24 -25.06
CA ILE A 112 14.17 22.27 -26.45
C ILE A 112 15.36 22.28 -27.41
N ALA A 113 15.34 21.35 -28.37
CA ALA A 113 16.28 21.29 -29.48
C ALA A 113 15.57 21.58 -30.81
N ASP A 114 16.29 22.26 -31.70
CA ASP A 114 15.82 22.55 -33.06
C ASP A 114 15.86 21.32 -33.97
N TYR A 115 15.17 21.41 -35.10
CA TYR A 115 15.24 20.39 -36.15
C TYR A 115 16.69 20.19 -36.61
N ASP A 116 17.11 18.93 -36.67
CA ASP A 116 18.47 18.50 -37.02
C ASP A 116 19.60 19.13 -36.13
N GLU A 117 19.23 19.66 -34.96
CA GLU A 117 20.22 20.13 -33.99
C GLU A 117 20.88 18.94 -33.28
N ARG A 118 22.21 19.02 -33.09
CA ARG A 118 22.95 17.98 -32.35
C ARG A 118 22.59 18.01 -30.87
N ILE A 119 22.18 16.86 -30.35
CA ILE A 119 21.85 16.70 -28.92
C ILE A 119 23.13 16.37 -28.14
N PRO A 120 23.66 17.27 -27.29
CA PRO A 120 24.79 16.97 -26.42
C PRO A 120 24.37 15.95 -25.35
N ILE A 121 25.09 14.83 -25.25
CA ILE A 121 25.02 13.95 -24.08
C ILE A 121 25.98 14.52 -23.04
N PRO A 122 25.54 14.96 -21.85
CA PRO A 122 26.44 15.47 -20.83
C PRO A 122 27.41 14.41 -20.32
N VAL A 123 28.55 14.82 -19.77
CA VAL A 123 29.57 13.90 -19.21
C VAL A 123 28.97 12.96 -18.16
N ILE A 124 28.02 13.45 -17.36
CA ILE A 124 27.38 12.66 -16.32
C ILE A 124 26.43 11.58 -16.88
N ALA A 125 25.97 11.70 -18.13
CA ALA A 125 24.92 10.86 -18.72
C ALA A 125 25.41 10.00 -19.90
N GLN A 126 26.72 9.83 -20.06
CA GLN A 126 27.33 9.09 -21.17
C GLN A 126 26.96 7.60 -21.21
N SER A 127 26.55 7.04 -20.07
CA SER A 127 26.43 5.59 -19.89
C SER A 127 25.12 5.03 -20.44
N GLN A 128 24.00 5.71 -20.17
CA GLN A 128 22.65 5.19 -20.38
C GLN A 128 21.70 6.27 -20.92
N CYS A 129 22.11 6.98 -21.98
CA CYS A 129 21.26 7.92 -22.70
C CYS A 129 20.29 7.15 -23.62
N ASP A 130 19.00 7.44 -23.52
CA ASP A 130 17.93 6.70 -24.20
C ASP A 130 16.99 7.65 -24.96
N TYR A 131 16.30 7.11 -25.97
CA TYR A 131 15.30 7.81 -26.78
C TYR A 131 13.89 7.40 -26.35
N GLU A 132 12.94 8.32 -26.51
CA GLU A 132 11.52 8.10 -26.25
C GLU A 132 10.72 8.95 -27.25
N GLY A 133 10.34 8.38 -28.39
CA GLY A 133 9.51 9.09 -29.37
C GLY A 133 8.09 9.29 -28.83
N GLU A 134 7.57 10.52 -28.91
CA GLU A 134 6.27 10.91 -28.35
C GLU A 134 5.46 11.83 -29.27
N LEU A 135 4.12 11.73 -29.16
CA LEU A 135 3.22 12.78 -29.64
C LEU A 135 3.24 13.93 -28.62
N VAL A 136 3.35 15.16 -29.12
CA VAL A 136 3.39 16.38 -28.29
C VAL A 136 2.19 17.27 -28.61
N ILE A 137 1.50 17.72 -27.56
CA ILE A 137 0.35 18.63 -27.63
C ILE A 137 0.84 20.07 -27.38
N LEU A 138 0.45 21.01 -28.24
CA LEU A 138 0.64 22.44 -28.03
C LEU A 138 -0.64 23.09 -27.48
N ILE A 139 -0.54 23.75 -26.32
CA ILE A 139 -1.66 24.48 -25.72
C ILE A 139 -1.81 25.86 -26.36
N GLY A 140 -2.93 26.09 -27.04
CA GLY A 140 -3.24 27.33 -27.75
C GLY A 140 -3.93 28.40 -26.91
N LYS A 141 -4.58 28.00 -25.81
CA LYS A 141 -5.32 28.90 -24.92
C LYS A 141 -4.97 28.59 -23.47
N ALA A 142 -4.77 29.63 -22.66
CA ALA A 142 -4.57 29.44 -21.24
C ALA A 142 -5.88 29.01 -20.56
N GLY A 143 -5.79 28.06 -19.62
CA GLY A 143 -6.96 27.56 -18.90
C GLY A 143 -6.60 26.78 -17.65
N LYS A 144 -7.54 26.68 -16.71
CA LYS A 144 -7.41 25.96 -15.45
C LYS A 144 -8.70 25.19 -15.20
N ASP A 145 -8.57 24.00 -14.61
CA ASP A 145 -9.69 23.10 -14.30
C ASP A 145 -10.58 22.85 -15.53
N ILE A 146 -9.93 22.65 -16.68
CA ILE A 146 -10.55 22.41 -17.98
C ILE A 146 -11.25 21.05 -17.94
N SER A 147 -12.50 21.00 -18.38
CA SER A 147 -13.27 19.77 -18.51
C SER A 147 -12.86 18.98 -19.76
N GLU A 148 -12.97 17.65 -19.74
CA GLU A 148 -12.58 16.78 -20.88
C GLU A 148 -13.34 17.08 -22.17
N ASP A 149 -14.61 17.50 -22.07
CA ASP A 149 -15.44 17.87 -23.23
C ASP A 149 -14.92 19.15 -23.90
N GLN A 150 -14.37 20.07 -23.12
CA GLN A 150 -13.79 21.34 -23.58
C GLN A 150 -12.30 21.24 -23.95
N ALA A 151 -11.62 20.15 -23.58
CA ALA A 151 -10.17 20.02 -23.67
C ALA A 151 -9.59 20.37 -25.05
N LEU A 152 -10.20 19.89 -26.15
CA LEU A 152 -9.69 20.16 -27.50
C LEU A 152 -9.78 21.64 -27.90
N ASP A 153 -10.67 22.43 -27.29
CA ASP A 153 -10.74 23.87 -27.56
C ASP A 153 -9.51 24.64 -27.06
N TYR A 154 -8.71 24.02 -26.19
CA TYR A 154 -7.47 24.60 -25.65
C TYR A 154 -6.22 24.12 -26.39
N VAL A 155 -6.33 23.15 -27.29
CA VAL A 155 -5.22 22.61 -28.09
C VAL A 155 -5.07 23.43 -29.36
N ALA A 156 -3.88 23.97 -29.65
CA ALA A 156 -3.57 24.61 -30.92
C ALA A 156 -3.25 23.58 -32.00
N GLY A 157 -2.48 22.55 -31.64
CA GLY A 157 -2.01 21.55 -32.58
C GLY A 157 -1.09 20.54 -31.92
N TYR A 158 -0.41 19.78 -32.77
CA TYR A 158 0.44 18.65 -32.40
C TYR A 158 1.77 18.71 -33.14
N THR A 159 2.82 18.14 -32.55
CA THR A 159 4.12 17.90 -33.20
C THR A 159 4.68 16.56 -32.71
N CYS A 160 5.72 16.07 -33.36
CA CYS A 160 6.54 14.97 -32.85
C CYS A 160 7.55 15.53 -31.84
N GLY A 161 7.94 14.70 -30.87
CA GLY A 161 9.04 15.02 -29.97
C GLY A 161 9.77 13.78 -29.45
N ASN A 162 10.93 14.00 -28.84
CA ASN A 162 11.74 12.95 -28.22
C ASN A 162 12.01 13.27 -26.75
N ASP A 163 11.55 12.44 -25.82
CA ASP A 163 11.83 12.55 -24.38
C ASP A 163 13.18 11.85 -24.05
N VAL A 164 14.28 12.52 -24.40
CA VAL A 164 15.62 11.99 -24.17
C VAL A 164 15.85 11.78 -22.68
N SER A 165 16.41 10.63 -22.32
CA SER A 165 16.41 10.13 -20.94
C SER A 165 17.75 9.54 -20.51
N ALA A 166 18.34 10.06 -19.43
CA ALA A 166 19.49 9.44 -18.77
C ALA A 166 19.02 8.40 -17.73
N ARG A 167 19.01 7.11 -18.08
CA ARG A 167 18.38 6.05 -17.26
C ARG A 167 19.08 5.79 -15.94
N ASP A 168 20.38 6.02 -15.89
CA ASP A 168 21.19 5.88 -14.69
C ASP A 168 20.78 6.93 -13.64
N TRP A 169 20.64 8.19 -14.04
CA TRP A 169 20.11 9.27 -13.19
C TRP A 169 18.62 9.18 -12.91
N GLN A 170 17.88 8.37 -13.68
CA GLN A 170 16.45 8.13 -13.47
C GLN A 170 16.18 7.02 -12.44
N ARG A 171 17.08 6.03 -12.30
CA ARG A 171 16.77 4.77 -11.61
C ARG A 171 17.81 4.29 -10.60
N GLU A 172 19.10 4.59 -10.80
CA GLU A 172 20.15 4.06 -9.92
C GLU A 172 20.09 4.77 -8.56
N THR A 173 19.88 4.03 -7.48
CA THR A 173 19.69 4.59 -6.13
C THR A 173 20.83 5.54 -5.70
N GLY A 174 22.07 5.23 -6.09
CA GLY A 174 23.24 6.07 -5.80
C GLY A 174 23.30 7.41 -6.56
N LYS A 175 22.51 7.57 -7.64
CA LYS A 175 22.45 8.79 -8.47
C LYS A 175 21.12 9.52 -8.34
N ALA A 176 20.02 8.78 -8.40
CA ALA A 176 18.65 9.29 -8.41
C ALA A 176 18.12 9.65 -7.01
N GLY A 177 18.86 9.30 -5.95
CA GLY A 177 18.43 9.45 -4.56
C GLY A 177 17.44 8.36 -4.12
N ALA A 178 17.00 8.45 -2.86
CA ALA A 178 16.10 7.45 -2.25
C ALA A 178 14.72 7.38 -2.92
N ILE A 179 14.25 8.50 -3.48
CA ILE A 179 13.00 8.59 -4.24
C ILE A 179 13.33 9.20 -5.60
N PRO A 180 13.41 8.40 -6.67
CA PRO A 180 13.79 8.89 -7.98
C PRO A 180 12.84 9.97 -8.51
N GLN A 181 13.41 11.11 -8.93
CA GLN A 181 12.68 12.21 -9.57
C GLN A 181 13.10 12.32 -11.04
N TRP A 182 12.17 12.12 -11.97
CA TRP A 182 12.52 11.98 -13.40
C TRP A 182 12.88 13.29 -14.09
N SER A 183 12.46 14.45 -13.55
CA SER A 183 12.72 15.74 -14.20
C SER A 183 14.22 15.97 -14.39
N PHE A 184 15.07 15.69 -13.40
CA PHE A 184 16.51 15.93 -13.51
C PHE A 184 17.15 15.12 -14.65
N SER A 185 16.89 13.83 -14.72
CA SER A 185 17.50 12.92 -15.70
C SER A 185 16.97 13.08 -17.13
N LYS A 186 15.90 13.84 -17.30
CA LYS A 186 15.23 14.07 -18.58
C LYS A 186 15.26 15.55 -19.02
N SER A 187 15.94 16.44 -18.30
CA SER A 187 15.88 17.89 -18.52
C SER A 187 17.22 18.53 -18.84
N PHE A 188 18.22 17.76 -19.28
CA PHE A 188 19.46 18.35 -19.78
C PHE A 188 19.20 19.17 -21.04
N ASP A 189 20.09 20.11 -21.34
CA ASP A 189 19.97 20.97 -22.51
C ASP A 189 19.75 20.11 -23.77
N LYS A 190 18.78 20.49 -24.60
CA LYS A 190 18.42 19.81 -25.86
C LYS A 190 17.79 18.40 -25.71
N TYR A 191 17.36 17.98 -24.52
CA TYR A 191 16.69 16.67 -24.30
C TYR A 191 15.20 16.62 -24.66
N ALA A 192 14.67 17.64 -25.33
CA ALA A 192 13.34 17.67 -25.94
C ALA A 192 13.41 18.22 -27.38
N PRO A 193 13.99 17.48 -28.34
CA PRO A 193 13.83 17.77 -29.75
C PRO A 193 12.36 17.78 -30.15
N LEU A 194 11.94 18.77 -30.93
CA LEU A 194 10.57 18.95 -31.41
C LEU A 194 10.57 19.22 -32.91
N GLY A 195 9.63 18.63 -33.66
CA GLY A 195 9.40 18.99 -35.06
C GLY A 195 9.07 17.81 -35.97
N PRO A 196 9.22 17.96 -37.30
CA PRO A 196 9.66 19.16 -38.01
C PRO A 196 8.62 20.29 -38.10
N ALA A 197 7.34 19.99 -37.89
CA ALA A 197 6.24 20.94 -38.08
C ALA A 197 5.16 20.80 -37.02
N LEU A 198 4.45 21.90 -36.75
CA LEU A 198 3.19 21.86 -36.02
C LEU A 198 2.03 21.56 -36.97
N ILE A 199 1.14 20.66 -36.58
CA ILE A 199 -0.06 20.30 -37.30
C ILE A 199 -1.27 20.76 -36.50
N ALA A 200 -2.15 21.55 -37.11
CA ALA A 200 -3.26 22.17 -36.40
C ALA A 200 -4.26 21.14 -35.86
N GLN A 201 -4.90 21.50 -34.74
CA GLN A 201 -5.97 20.69 -34.12
C GLN A 201 -7.11 20.44 -35.10
N SER A 202 -7.42 21.40 -35.97
CA SER A 202 -8.44 21.29 -37.02
C SER A 202 -8.14 20.19 -38.05
N VAL A 203 -6.88 19.81 -38.22
CA VAL A 203 -6.42 18.75 -39.14
C VAL A 203 -6.47 17.38 -38.48
N LEU A 204 -5.90 17.24 -37.27
CA LEU A 204 -5.77 15.94 -36.58
C LEU A 204 -6.87 15.64 -35.55
N GLY A 205 -7.77 16.57 -35.29
CA GLY A 205 -8.86 16.39 -34.33
C GLY A 205 -8.33 16.21 -32.91
N GLY A 206 -8.53 15.01 -32.34
CA GLY A 206 -7.99 14.60 -31.05
C GLY A 206 -6.65 13.85 -31.13
N ALA A 207 -6.04 13.79 -32.33
CA ALA A 207 -4.87 12.97 -32.65
C ALA A 207 -5.06 11.48 -32.31
N ASP A 208 -6.28 10.96 -32.49
CA ASP A 208 -6.54 9.54 -32.36
C ASP A 208 -5.94 8.78 -33.57
N LYS A 209 -5.43 7.57 -33.35
CA LYS A 209 -4.96 6.63 -34.39
C LYS A 209 -3.70 7.04 -35.17
N GLN A 210 -2.90 7.96 -34.65
CA GLN A 210 -1.59 8.29 -35.20
C GLN A 210 -0.59 7.16 -34.93
N GLU A 211 0.07 6.68 -35.96
CA GLU A 211 1.24 5.79 -35.86
C GLU A 211 2.46 6.60 -35.42
N LEU A 212 3.31 6.00 -34.59
CA LEU A 212 4.54 6.58 -34.10
C LEU A 212 5.67 5.59 -34.33
N GLN A 213 6.76 6.05 -34.95
CA GLN A 213 7.94 5.24 -35.19
C GLN A 213 9.20 5.98 -34.73
N THR A 214 10.09 5.28 -34.04
CA THR A 214 11.44 5.78 -33.72
C THR A 214 12.48 4.91 -34.43
N ILE A 215 13.38 5.54 -35.17
CA ILE A 215 14.43 4.90 -35.97
C ILE A 215 15.78 5.39 -35.44
N VAL A 216 16.69 4.47 -35.12
CA VAL A 216 18.05 4.79 -34.66
C VAL A 216 19.05 4.18 -35.63
N ASN A 217 19.87 5.00 -36.29
CA ASN A 217 20.84 4.57 -37.31
C ASN A 217 20.20 3.71 -38.43
N GLY A 218 18.95 4.01 -38.81
CA GLY A 218 18.19 3.23 -39.79
C GLY A 218 17.41 2.03 -39.22
N ASP A 219 17.67 1.63 -37.96
CA ASP A 219 16.95 0.54 -37.31
C ASP A 219 15.67 1.05 -36.64
N VAL A 220 14.53 0.44 -36.97
CA VAL A 220 13.25 0.73 -36.29
C VAL A 220 13.30 0.19 -34.87
N ARG A 221 13.36 1.08 -33.88
CA ARG A 221 13.44 0.75 -32.45
C ARG A 221 12.09 0.78 -31.75
N GLN A 222 11.26 1.77 -32.06
CA GLN A 222 9.90 1.85 -31.55
C GLN A 222 8.91 1.89 -32.71
N ARG A 223 7.78 1.22 -32.53
CA ARG A 223 6.62 1.32 -33.42
C ARG A 223 5.34 1.15 -32.60
N GLY A 224 4.57 2.22 -32.49
CA GLY A 224 3.36 2.27 -31.70
C GLY A 224 2.24 3.03 -32.39
N ASN A 225 1.10 3.13 -31.70
CA ASN A 225 -0.02 3.93 -32.17
C ASN A 225 -0.70 4.59 -30.97
N THR A 226 -1.16 5.83 -31.13
CA THR A 226 -1.84 6.61 -30.09
C THR A 226 -3.13 5.98 -29.55
N VAL A 227 -3.72 4.98 -30.23
CA VAL A 227 -4.80 4.15 -29.63
C VAL A 227 -4.35 3.33 -28.42
N ASP A 228 -3.04 3.15 -28.28
CA ASP A 228 -2.41 2.46 -27.15
C ASP A 228 -2.23 3.37 -25.92
N LEU A 229 -2.54 4.67 -26.05
CA LEU A 229 -2.55 5.60 -24.92
C LEU A 229 -3.54 5.13 -23.85
N CYS A 230 -3.11 5.14 -22.58
CA CYS A 230 -3.96 4.90 -21.42
C CYS A 230 -4.83 6.12 -21.15
N PHE A 231 -4.23 7.31 -21.25
CA PHE A 231 -4.87 8.60 -21.15
C PHE A 231 -4.71 9.37 -22.46
N GLY A 232 -5.81 9.60 -23.16
CA GLY A 232 -5.81 10.33 -24.45
C GLY A 232 -5.69 11.86 -24.27
N VAL A 233 -5.58 12.59 -25.39
CA VAL A 233 -5.37 14.06 -25.40
C VAL A 233 -6.35 14.81 -24.50
N ARG A 234 -7.65 14.49 -24.56
CA ARG A 234 -8.69 15.16 -23.77
C ARG A 234 -8.46 14.99 -22.26
N GLN A 235 -8.15 13.76 -21.84
CA GLN A 235 -7.90 13.41 -20.44
C GLN A 235 -6.64 14.09 -19.94
N LEU A 236 -5.57 14.11 -20.73
CA LEU A 236 -4.31 14.75 -20.36
C LEU A 236 -4.45 16.25 -20.18
N VAL A 237 -5.10 16.95 -21.11
CA VAL A 237 -5.35 18.39 -21.00
C VAL A 237 -6.22 18.71 -19.78
N ALA A 238 -7.29 17.95 -19.57
CA ALA A 238 -8.14 18.13 -18.40
C ALA A 238 -7.34 17.92 -17.10
N PHE A 239 -6.65 16.78 -16.98
CA PHE A 239 -5.85 16.42 -15.81
C PHE A 239 -4.74 17.42 -15.52
N CYS A 240 -3.91 17.78 -16.50
CA CYS A 240 -2.80 18.71 -16.30
C CYS A 240 -3.25 20.14 -15.95
N SER A 241 -4.50 20.49 -16.23
CA SER A 241 -5.09 21.77 -15.85
C SER A 241 -5.70 21.79 -14.45
N GLN A 242 -5.80 20.65 -13.76
CA GLN A 242 -6.38 20.58 -12.42
C GLN A 242 -5.45 21.26 -11.41
N GLY A 243 -6.00 22.21 -10.65
CA GLY A 243 -5.27 22.91 -9.60
C GLY A 243 -4.23 23.93 -10.09
N GLN A 244 -3.88 23.93 -11.38
CA GLN A 244 -2.87 24.81 -11.98
C GLN A 244 -3.22 25.24 -13.41
N THR A 245 -2.88 26.46 -13.78
CA THR A 245 -3.12 26.97 -15.13
C THR A 245 -2.19 26.29 -16.14
N LEU A 246 -2.76 25.71 -17.20
CA LEU A 246 -2.05 25.45 -18.44
C LEU A 246 -1.86 26.77 -19.17
N GLN A 247 -0.62 27.19 -19.37
CA GLN A 247 -0.31 28.44 -20.03
C GLN A 247 -0.42 28.27 -21.56
N LYS A 248 -0.79 29.34 -22.25
CA LYS A 248 -0.66 29.41 -23.71
C LYS A 248 0.81 29.19 -24.08
N GLY A 249 1.08 28.32 -25.05
CA GLY A 249 2.43 27.93 -25.47
C GLY A 249 3.03 26.74 -24.70
N SER A 250 2.41 26.30 -23.59
CA SER A 250 2.89 25.09 -22.89
C SER A 250 2.74 23.84 -23.74
N LEU A 251 3.64 22.87 -23.51
CA LEU A 251 3.62 21.58 -24.18
C LEU A 251 3.20 20.46 -23.24
N ILE A 252 2.56 19.42 -23.80
CA ILE A 252 2.34 18.13 -23.12
C ILE A 252 2.91 17.01 -23.99
N MET A 253 4.01 16.38 -23.56
CA MET A 253 4.54 15.16 -24.16
C MET A 253 3.78 13.96 -23.58
N THR A 254 3.14 13.18 -24.44
CA THR A 254 2.04 12.29 -24.07
C THR A 254 2.45 10.88 -23.61
N GLY A 255 3.74 10.58 -23.57
CA GLY A 255 4.31 9.27 -23.30
C GLY A 255 4.85 8.57 -24.56
N THR A 256 5.63 7.51 -24.33
CA THR A 256 6.31 6.75 -25.38
C THR A 256 5.85 5.29 -25.45
N PRO A 257 5.78 4.66 -26.65
CA PRO A 257 5.47 3.24 -26.78
C PRO A 257 6.63 2.32 -26.38
N GLY A 258 6.38 1.01 -26.35
CA GLY A 258 7.42 0.00 -26.10
C GLY A 258 8.59 0.06 -27.10
N GLY A 259 9.73 -0.50 -26.71
CA GLY A 259 10.95 -0.53 -27.53
C GLY A 259 12.02 0.52 -27.20
N VAL A 260 11.96 1.12 -26.00
CA VAL A 260 13.04 1.98 -25.50
C VAL A 260 14.33 1.16 -25.25
N GLY A 261 15.49 1.78 -25.40
CA GLY A 261 16.80 1.13 -25.34
C GLY A 261 17.06 0.37 -24.03
N LEU A 262 16.52 0.87 -22.91
CA LEU A 262 16.62 0.25 -21.59
C LEU A 262 16.08 -1.18 -21.53
N PHE A 263 14.96 -1.47 -22.21
CA PHE A 263 14.27 -2.76 -22.12
C PHE A 263 14.65 -3.73 -23.25
N MET A 264 15.55 -3.33 -24.14
CA MET A 264 16.14 -4.23 -25.13
C MET A 264 17.01 -5.30 -24.45
N LYS A 265 17.18 -6.45 -25.10
CA LYS A 265 18.02 -7.55 -24.61
C LYS A 265 19.12 -7.86 -25.64
N PRO A 266 20.39 -7.45 -25.40
CA PRO A 266 20.86 -6.60 -24.29
C PRO A 266 20.39 -5.13 -24.40
N PRO A 267 20.45 -4.34 -23.31
CA PRO A 267 20.13 -2.91 -23.36
C PRO A 267 20.99 -2.18 -24.38
N CYS A 268 20.39 -1.27 -25.14
CA CYS A 268 21.05 -0.56 -26.24
C CYS A 268 20.77 0.94 -26.14
N PHE A 269 21.71 1.67 -25.54
CA PHE A 269 21.66 3.11 -25.34
C PHE A 269 22.34 3.88 -26.47
N LEU A 270 21.94 5.15 -26.62
CA LEU A 270 22.52 6.09 -27.57
C LEU A 270 23.97 6.41 -27.22
N LYS A 271 24.79 6.54 -28.25
CA LYS A 271 26.20 6.93 -28.18
C LYS A 271 26.46 8.14 -29.06
N HIS A 272 27.62 8.75 -28.85
CA HIS A 272 28.09 9.80 -29.74
C HIS A 272 28.13 9.31 -31.19
N GLY A 273 27.49 10.06 -32.09
CA GLY A 273 27.42 9.75 -33.52
C GLY A 273 26.16 8.99 -33.94
N ASP A 274 25.32 8.53 -33.00
CA ASP A 274 24.03 7.93 -33.34
C ASP A 274 23.04 8.99 -33.85
N GLU A 275 22.25 8.60 -34.87
CA GLU A 275 21.19 9.41 -35.49
C GLU A 275 19.82 8.84 -35.10
N VAL A 276 18.92 9.69 -34.62
CA VAL A 276 17.56 9.30 -34.22
C VAL A 276 16.53 10.06 -35.05
N LYS A 277 15.60 9.34 -35.70
CA LYS A 277 14.47 9.90 -36.46
C LYS A 277 13.14 9.44 -35.87
N HIS A 278 12.14 10.33 -35.88
CA HIS A 278 10.78 10.01 -35.46
C HIS A 278 9.79 10.33 -36.57
N ASN A 279 8.99 9.33 -36.97
CA ASN A 279 7.96 9.50 -37.99
C ASN A 279 6.58 9.30 -37.37
N HIS A 280 5.66 10.21 -37.67
CA HIS A 280 4.26 10.10 -37.27
C HIS A 280 3.36 10.19 -38.51
N GLY A 281 2.50 9.19 -38.71
CA GLY A 281 1.64 9.09 -39.89
C GLY A 281 0.25 8.59 -39.57
N ALA A 282 -0.70 8.83 -40.48
CA ALA A 282 -2.00 8.18 -40.46
C ALA A 282 -1.86 6.74 -40.99
N ASP A 283 -2.44 5.76 -40.28
CA ASP A 283 -2.43 4.34 -40.68
C ASP A 283 -2.97 4.15 -42.11
N GLN A 284 -2.06 3.84 -43.04
CA GLN A 284 -2.38 3.35 -44.38
C GLN A 284 -1.94 1.89 -44.58
N SER A 285 -1.89 1.06 -43.53
CA SER A 285 -1.59 -0.36 -43.68
C SER A 285 -2.78 -1.14 -44.26
N ARG A 286 -3.11 -0.87 -45.51
CA ARG A 286 -4.06 -1.65 -46.31
C ARG A 286 -3.39 -2.95 -46.73
N HIS A 287 -3.76 -4.05 -46.09
CA HIS A 287 -3.35 -5.39 -46.52
C HIS A 287 -4.20 -5.80 -47.72
N ILE A 288 -3.63 -5.72 -48.93
CA ILE A 288 -4.32 -6.05 -50.17
C ILE A 288 -4.10 -7.53 -50.48
N CYS A 289 -5.19 -8.25 -50.73
CA CYS A 289 -5.09 -9.62 -51.25
C CYS A 289 -4.54 -9.60 -52.67
N THR A 290 -3.41 -10.26 -52.91
CA THR A 290 -2.75 -10.34 -54.22
C THR A 290 -3.56 -11.10 -55.27
N GLU A 291 -4.53 -11.93 -54.85
CA GLU A 291 -5.36 -12.72 -55.76
C GLU A 291 -6.66 -12.02 -56.18
N CYS A 292 -7.34 -11.31 -55.27
CA CYS A 292 -8.64 -10.68 -55.57
C CYS A 292 -8.66 -9.14 -55.44
N GLY A 293 -7.56 -8.53 -55.01
CA GLY A 293 -7.42 -7.06 -54.90
C GLY A 293 -8.20 -6.40 -53.75
N VAL A 294 -8.92 -7.17 -52.92
CA VAL A 294 -9.68 -6.61 -51.79
C VAL A 294 -8.72 -6.17 -50.68
N SER A 295 -8.94 -4.96 -50.18
CA SER A 295 -8.15 -4.34 -49.11
C SER A 295 -8.73 -4.66 -47.72
N TYR A 296 -7.85 -5.07 -46.81
CA TYR A 296 -8.18 -5.36 -45.41
C TYR A 296 -7.40 -4.43 -44.47
N ALA A 297 -8.09 -3.89 -43.47
CA ALA A 297 -7.49 -3.02 -42.46
C ALA A 297 -6.62 -3.77 -41.42
N ARG A 298 -6.63 -5.13 -41.44
CA ARG A 298 -5.83 -5.96 -40.53
C ARG A 298 -5.38 -7.25 -41.22
N LYS A 299 -4.16 -7.70 -40.91
CA LYS A 299 -3.55 -8.90 -41.50
C LYS A 299 -4.33 -10.18 -41.20
N ASP A 300 -4.97 -10.29 -40.02
CA ASP A 300 -5.77 -11.46 -39.63
C ASP A 300 -7.02 -11.66 -40.51
N LEU A 301 -7.60 -10.56 -41.00
CA LEU A 301 -8.74 -10.58 -41.93
C LEU A 301 -8.31 -11.01 -43.33
N LEU A 302 -7.11 -10.58 -43.77
CA LEU A 302 -6.50 -11.08 -45.01
C LEU A 302 -6.23 -12.60 -44.91
N THR A 303 -5.66 -13.08 -43.80
CA THR A 303 -5.40 -14.51 -43.60
C THR A 303 -6.70 -15.33 -43.60
N ARG A 304 -7.77 -14.83 -42.98
CA ARG A 304 -9.09 -15.47 -43.01
C ARG A 304 -9.72 -15.45 -44.40
N HIS A 305 -9.51 -14.38 -45.15
CA HIS A 305 -9.96 -14.27 -46.52
C HIS A 305 -9.23 -15.27 -47.45
N LEU A 306 -7.92 -15.42 -47.30
CA LEU A 306 -7.13 -16.44 -47.99
C LEU A 306 -7.59 -17.86 -47.63
N ALA A 307 -7.94 -18.10 -46.36
CA ALA A 307 -8.41 -19.40 -45.90
C ALA A 307 -9.84 -19.76 -46.35
N THR A 308 -10.64 -18.80 -46.84
CA THR A 308 -12.05 -19.01 -47.23
C THR A 308 -12.29 -19.05 -48.75
N GLY A 309 -11.21 -19.13 -49.55
CA GLY A 309 -11.30 -19.52 -50.96
C GLY A 309 -11.82 -18.46 -51.93
N HIS A 310 -11.56 -17.17 -51.67
CA HIS A 310 -11.80 -16.06 -52.62
C HIS A 310 -13.18 -16.08 -53.30
N HIS A 311 -14.25 -16.41 -52.56
CA HIS A 311 -15.60 -16.33 -53.11
C HIS A 311 -15.94 -14.88 -53.47
N ALA A 312 -15.80 -14.58 -54.76
CA ALA A 312 -16.15 -13.30 -55.36
C ALA A 312 -17.65 -13.03 -55.20
N ASN A 313 -17.96 -11.75 -55.00
CA ASN A 313 -19.30 -11.13 -54.94
C ASN A 313 -20.05 -11.18 -53.60
N SER A 314 -19.96 -10.08 -52.85
CA SER A 314 -21.16 -9.27 -52.59
C SER A 314 -20.79 -7.82 -52.27
N SER A 315 -20.95 -6.95 -53.27
CA SER A 315 -20.85 -5.49 -53.17
C SER A 315 -22.08 -4.86 -52.49
N VAL A 316 -22.64 -5.49 -51.46
CA VAL A 316 -23.77 -4.92 -50.71
C VAL A 316 -23.35 -4.75 -49.26
N ALA A 317 -23.09 -3.50 -48.89
CA ALA A 317 -22.89 -3.09 -47.51
C ALA A 317 -24.07 -3.61 -46.66
N ARG A 318 -23.84 -4.67 -45.88
CA ARG A 318 -24.83 -5.18 -44.93
C ARG A 318 -24.97 -4.17 -43.79
N GLN A 319 -26.04 -3.37 -43.80
CA GLN A 319 -26.46 -2.57 -42.66
C GLN A 319 -26.67 -3.50 -41.45
N ARG A 320 -25.94 -3.27 -40.36
CA ARG A 320 -26.19 -3.96 -39.09
C ARG A 320 -27.50 -3.44 -38.52
N CYS A 321 -28.54 -4.27 -38.48
CA CYS A 321 -29.74 -3.93 -37.72
C CYS A 321 -29.42 -4.02 -36.22
N HIS A 322 -29.61 -2.93 -35.49
CA HIS A 322 -29.41 -2.90 -34.03
C HIS A 322 -30.49 -3.67 -33.26
N THR A 323 -31.57 -4.12 -33.92
CA THR A 323 -32.68 -4.80 -33.26
C THR A 323 -33.34 -5.81 -34.20
N ALA A 324 -33.29 -7.10 -33.86
CA ALA A 324 -34.01 -8.16 -34.60
C ALA A 324 -35.52 -8.09 -34.34
N CYS A 325 -36.33 -8.47 -35.33
CA CYS A 325 -37.78 -8.64 -35.17
C CYS A 325 -38.09 -9.75 -34.15
N GLU A 326 -39.30 -9.74 -33.57
CA GLU A 326 -39.69 -10.70 -32.53
C GLU A 326 -39.56 -12.15 -33.00
N ALA A 327 -40.01 -12.46 -34.21
CA ALA A 327 -39.96 -13.81 -34.76
C ALA A 327 -38.51 -14.32 -34.94
N CYS A 328 -37.59 -13.49 -35.46
CA CYS A 328 -36.18 -13.86 -35.57
C CYS A 328 -35.48 -13.93 -34.21
N ARG A 329 -35.84 -13.06 -33.27
CA ARG A 329 -35.32 -13.06 -31.89
C ARG A 329 -35.71 -14.34 -31.15
N THR A 330 -36.99 -14.72 -31.18
CA THR A 330 -37.48 -15.95 -30.55
C THR A 330 -36.86 -17.19 -31.20
N ALA A 331 -36.67 -17.18 -32.52
CA ALA A 331 -36.00 -18.26 -33.23
C ALA A 331 -34.47 -18.28 -33.07
N ARG A 332 -33.88 -17.30 -32.36
CA ARG A 332 -32.42 -17.07 -32.24
C ARG A 332 -31.69 -17.07 -33.60
N LYS A 333 -32.36 -16.59 -34.66
CA LYS A 333 -31.80 -16.48 -36.03
C LYS A 333 -31.50 -15.03 -36.36
N ARG A 334 -30.52 -14.82 -37.25
CA ARG A 334 -30.07 -13.48 -37.64
C ARG A 334 -31.15 -12.77 -38.47
N CYS A 335 -31.54 -11.56 -38.04
CA CYS A 335 -32.48 -10.70 -38.75
C CYS A 335 -31.70 -9.73 -39.65
N ASP A 336 -32.23 -9.44 -40.84
CA ASP A 336 -31.67 -8.43 -41.75
C ASP A 336 -32.15 -7.00 -41.44
N GLY A 337 -33.22 -6.86 -40.66
CA GLY A 337 -33.80 -5.58 -40.24
C GLY A 337 -34.80 -4.98 -41.23
N ALA A 338 -35.08 -5.64 -42.36
CA ALA A 338 -36.13 -5.22 -43.29
C ALA A 338 -37.53 -5.48 -42.69
N ARG A 339 -38.55 -4.75 -43.16
CA ARG A 339 -39.94 -4.87 -42.68
C ARG A 339 -40.90 -5.19 -43.84
N PRO A 340 -41.36 -6.44 -43.99
CA PRO A 340 -40.96 -7.65 -43.25
C PRO A 340 -39.54 -8.14 -43.62
N CYS A 341 -38.85 -8.85 -42.71
CA CYS A 341 -37.48 -9.32 -42.94
C CYS A 341 -37.47 -10.53 -43.88
N GLN A 342 -36.41 -10.70 -44.68
CA GLN A 342 -36.35 -11.79 -45.66
C GLN A 342 -36.46 -13.17 -45.00
N GLN A 343 -35.94 -13.33 -43.79
CA GLN A 343 -36.06 -14.60 -43.06
C GLN A 343 -37.49 -14.91 -42.65
N CYS A 344 -38.27 -13.91 -42.23
CA CYS A 344 -39.69 -14.12 -41.93
C CYS A 344 -40.53 -14.32 -43.20
N ILE A 345 -40.14 -13.71 -44.32
CA ILE A 345 -40.77 -13.97 -45.63
C ILE A 345 -40.52 -15.42 -46.05
N ALA A 346 -39.26 -15.88 -45.97
CA ALA A 346 -38.88 -17.25 -46.34
C ALA A 346 -39.53 -18.30 -45.43
N ASP A 347 -39.61 -18.04 -44.12
CA ASP A 347 -40.21 -18.95 -43.16
C ASP A 347 -41.76 -18.79 -43.07
N ALA A 348 -42.37 -17.95 -43.90
CA ALA A 348 -43.80 -17.59 -43.91
C ALA A 348 -44.35 -17.18 -42.52
N LYS A 349 -43.55 -16.43 -41.74
CA LYS A 349 -43.88 -15.97 -40.39
C LYS A 349 -44.18 -14.48 -40.37
N VAL A 350 -45.07 -14.06 -39.46
CA VAL A 350 -45.44 -12.65 -39.29
C VAL A 350 -44.27 -11.89 -38.63
N CYS A 351 -43.68 -10.94 -39.36
CA CYS A 351 -42.58 -10.10 -38.87
C CYS A 351 -43.11 -8.91 -38.06
N ARG A 352 -42.97 -8.94 -36.73
CA ARG A 352 -43.30 -7.82 -35.84
C ARG A 352 -42.06 -7.14 -35.28
N SER A 353 -42.09 -5.81 -35.25
CA SER A 353 -41.02 -4.99 -34.66
C SER A 353 -41.28 -4.79 -33.16
N PRO A 354 -40.26 -4.85 -32.28
CA PRO A 354 -40.47 -4.63 -30.84
C PRO A 354 -40.93 -3.19 -30.58
N SER A 355 -42.02 -3.01 -29.83
CA SER A 355 -42.71 -1.73 -29.65
C SER A 355 -42.14 -0.84 -28.53
N ASN A 356 -41.08 -1.22 -27.82
CA ASN A 356 -40.43 -0.34 -26.85
C ASN A 356 -38.96 -0.68 -26.62
N THR A 357 -38.07 0.24 -27.01
CA THR A 357 -36.69 0.31 -26.52
C THR A 357 -36.35 1.77 -26.21
N HIS A 358 -36.72 2.26 -25.03
CA HIS A 358 -36.23 3.54 -24.55
C HIS A 358 -34.76 3.38 -24.14
N ARG A 359 -33.86 3.90 -24.97
CA ARG A 359 -32.49 4.27 -24.57
C ARG A 359 -32.49 5.79 -24.38
N VAL A 360 -32.21 6.25 -23.16
CA VAL A 360 -32.04 7.66 -22.84
C VAL A 360 -30.72 8.14 -23.44
N SER A 361 -30.80 9.01 -24.43
CA SER A 361 -29.66 9.80 -24.93
C SER A 361 -30.10 11.27 -25.04
N LYS A 362 -29.46 12.12 -24.24
CA LYS A 362 -29.58 13.59 -24.22
C LYS A 362 -29.43 14.19 -25.63
N VAL A 363 -30.36 15.04 -26.03
CA VAL A 363 -30.09 16.10 -27.02
C VAL A 363 -30.76 17.39 -26.54
N VAL A 364 -29.93 18.33 -26.09
CA VAL A 364 -30.26 19.76 -26.01
C VAL A 364 -30.16 20.29 -27.44
N ARG A 365 -31.29 20.71 -28.03
CA ARG A 365 -31.30 21.52 -29.25
C ARG A 365 -31.71 22.94 -28.88
N ARG A 366 -30.75 23.88 -29.00
CA ARG A 366 -31.04 25.29 -29.22
C ARG A 366 -31.54 25.44 -30.66
N ALA A 367 -32.73 26.00 -30.83
CA ALA A 367 -33.18 26.61 -32.06
C ALA A 367 -33.65 28.03 -31.73
N THR A 368 -33.17 28.98 -32.54
CA THR A 368 -33.42 30.41 -32.52
C THR A 368 -34.83 30.74 -33.03
N GLY A 369 -35.46 31.78 -32.48
CA GLY A 369 -36.65 32.40 -33.06
C GLY A 369 -37.68 32.88 -32.03
N THR A 370 -37.71 34.19 -31.79
CA THR A 370 -38.77 34.95 -31.09
C THR A 370 -40.16 34.70 -31.69
N PRO A 371 -41.23 34.75 -30.87
CA PRO A 371 -42.14 35.89 -31.02
C PRO A 371 -42.77 36.41 -29.71
N SER A 372 -43.42 37.55 -29.90
CA SER A 372 -44.08 38.54 -29.05
C SER A 372 -45.16 38.10 -28.06
N LEU A 373 -45.29 38.94 -27.03
CA LEU A 373 -46.43 39.20 -26.14
C LEU A 373 -47.83 39.07 -26.79
N ARG A 374 -48.79 38.44 -26.09
CA ARG A 374 -50.00 39.06 -25.49
C ARG A 374 -51.03 38.03 -24.96
N ASP A 375 -51.53 38.37 -23.77
CA ASP A 375 -52.90 38.27 -23.23
C ASP A 375 -53.66 36.93 -23.06
N GLY A 376 -54.33 36.84 -21.90
CA GLY A 376 -55.53 36.00 -21.66
C GLY A 376 -55.27 34.78 -20.79
N ASP A 377 -55.14 34.87 -19.46
CA ASP A 377 -56.20 35.10 -18.46
C ASP A 377 -57.00 33.82 -18.09
N SER A 378 -57.32 33.74 -16.79
CA SER A 378 -58.12 32.74 -16.05
C SER A 378 -57.50 31.35 -15.82
N SER A 379 -57.52 30.75 -14.63
CA SER A 379 -57.93 31.14 -13.27
C SER A 379 -57.75 29.89 -12.39
N GLU A 380 -57.26 30.09 -11.16
CA GLU A 380 -57.64 29.33 -9.94
C GLU A 380 -57.29 27.82 -9.84
N TYR A 381 -56.86 27.27 -8.70
CA TYR A 381 -56.60 27.78 -7.36
C TYR A 381 -55.89 26.66 -6.54
N LEU A 382 -55.08 27.07 -5.54
CA LEU A 382 -54.97 26.56 -4.15
C LEU A 382 -54.93 25.04 -3.89
N LEU A 383 -54.22 24.46 -2.94
CA LEU A 383 -53.20 24.79 -1.92
C LEU A 383 -53.07 23.46 -1.13
N GLN A 384 -52.07 23.38 -0.25
CA GLN A 384 -52.06 22.56 0.97
C GLN A 384 -51.69 21.06 0.90
N SER A 385 -50.48 20.77 1.40
CA SER A 385 -50.12 19.63 2.28
C SER A 385 -51.16 19.42 3.42
N PRO A 386 -51.23 18.30 4.19
CA PRO A 386 -50.11 17.46 4.67
C PRO A 386 -50.39 15.96 4.99
N ASN A 387 -49.33 15.26 5.40
CA ASN A 387 -49.19 14.15 6.39
C ASN A 387 -50.28 13.09 6.72
N THR A 388 -49.73 11.97 7.22
CA THR A 388 -50.24 10.98 8.22
C THR A 388 -51.01 9.73 7.76
N ALA A 389 -50.27 8.60 7.79
CA ALA A 389 -50.44 7.43 8.67
C ALA A 389 -51.76 6.61 8.73
N LEU A 390 -51.55 5.28 8.68
CA LEU A 390 -52.22 4.17 9.39
C LEU A 390 -53.38 3.39 8.74
N SER A 391 -53.10 2.06 8.70
CA SER A 391 -53.96 0.92 9.06
C SER A 391 -55.04 0.39 8.10
N GLY A 392 -54.85 -0.88 7.69
CA GLY A 392 -55.68 -1.97 8.20
C GLY A 392 -56.58 -2.73 7.21
N SER A 393 -56.23 -4.02 6.99
CA SER A 393 -57.11 -5.22 7.04
C SER A 393 -58.32 -5.32 6.08
N ALA A 394 -58.76 -6.46 5.54
CA ALA A 394 -58.34 -7.85 5.38
C ALA A 394 -59.48 -8.57 4.60
N ASN A 395 -59.20 -9.79 4.14
CA ASN A 395 -60.13 -10.90 3.81
C ASN A 395 -60.57 -11.15 2.36
N GLY A 396 -60.24 -12.36 1.91
CA GLY A 396 -60.82 -13.05 0.76
C GLY A 396 -59.97 -14.24 0.28
N ILE A 397 -60.10 -15.40 0.95
CA ILE A 397 -59.33 -16.64 0.77
C ILE A 397 -60.00 -17.57 -0.27
N GLN A 398 -59.17 -18.44 -0.88
CA GLN A 398 -59.42 -19.78 -1.46
C GLN A 398 -59.45 -19.85 -3.00
N ALA A 399 -58.82 -20.80 -3.70
CA ALA A 399 -57.80 -21.82 -3.41
C ALA A 399 -57.44 -22.51 -4.76
N VAL A 400 -56.37 -23.31 -4.75
CA VAL A 400 -56.10 -24.50 -5.59
C VAL A 400 -55.05 -24.37 -6.71
N ASP A 401 -53.86 -24.85 -6.32
CA ASP A 401 -52.91 -25.75 -6.97
C ASP A 401 -52.01 -25.37 -8.17
N THR A 402 -50.79 -25.89 -7.98
CA THR A 402 -49.71 -26.24 -8.90
C THR A 402 -48.63 -25.19 -9.20
N ASP A 403 -47.47 -25.48 -8.61
CA ASP A 403 -46.10 -25.30 -9.09
C ASP A 403 -45.52 -23.91 -9.39
N GLU A 404 -44.24 -23.79 -9.02
CA GLU A 404 -43.29 -22.70 -9.28
C GLU A 404 -43.14 -21.62 -8.20
N THR A 405 -42.47 -22.01 -7.11
CA THR A 405 -41.79 -21.11 -6.18
C THR A 405 -40.74 -20.26 -6.88
N PHE A 406 -41.01 -18.96 -7.02
CA PHE A 406 -40.03 -17.90 -7.26
C PHE A 406 -39.13 -17.73 -6.02
N ALA A 407 -37.91 -18.25 -6.09
CA ALA A 407 -36.78 -17.74 -5.35
C ALA A 407 -36.20 -16.51 -6.08
N PRO A 408 -35.69 -15.48 -5.36
CA PRO A 408 -34.88 -14.43 -5.99
C PRO A 408 -33.64 -15.07 -6.62
N PRO A 409 -33.22 -14.70 -7.85
CA PRO A 409 -32.09 -15.35 -8.47
C PRO A 409 -30.81 -14.96 -7.75
N SER A 410 -30.33 -15.89 -6.93
CA SER A 410 -28.91 -16.16 -6.78
C SER A 410 -28.29 -16.39 -8.16
N LEU A 411 -27.30 -15.59 -8.52
CA LEU A 411 -26.30 -15.97 -9.52
C LEU A 411 -24.93 -15.69 -8.90
N TYR A 412 -24.53 -16.57 -7.99
CA TYR A 412 -23.14 -16.97 -7.89
C TYR A 412 -22.88 -18.09 -8.90
N ALA A 413 -21.70 -18.03 -9.50
CA ALA A 413 -20.95 -19.10 -10.15
C ALA A 413 -21.51 -19.74 -11.44
N SER A 414 -20.81 -19.48 -12.54
CA SER A 414 -20.06 -20.51 -13.30
C SER A 414 -19.29 -19.79 -14.42
N LEU A 415 -17.98 -19.56 -14.26
CA LEU A 415 -16.89 -20.49 -14.54
C LEU A 415 -16.91 -21.01 -15.99
N THR A 416 -15.97 -20.51 -16.78
CA THR A 416 -15.27 -21.34 -17.77
C THR A 416 -13.77 -21.13 -17.60
N SER A 417 -13.12 -22.21 -17.20
CA SER A 417 -11.69 -22.40 -16.98
C SER A 417 -10.80 -21.85 -18.09
N PRO A 418 -9.52 -21.52 -17.81
CA PRO A 418 -8.52 -21.41 -18.85
C PRO A 418 -8.31 -22.80 -19.46
N THR A 419 -8.67 -22.94 -20.73
CA THR A 419 -8.33 -24.12 -21.53
C THR A 419 -6.82 -24.14 -21.73
N SER A 420 -6.23 -25.25 -21.33
CA SER A 420 -4.88 -25.69 -21.69
C SER A 420 -4.58 -25.41 -23.16
N MET A 421 -3.48 -24.70 -23.43
CA MET A 421 -2.85 -24.80 -24.74
C MET A 421 -1.91 -26.00 -24.75
N ILE A 422 -2.40 -27.01 -25.46
CA ILE A 422 -1.66 -28.08 -26.13
C ILE A 422 -0.55 -27.44 -26.99
N PHE A 423 0.70 -27.84 -26.79
CA PHE A 423 1.77 -27.67 -27.77
C PHE A 423 1.68 -28.81 -28.80
N PRO A 424 1.85 -28.55 -30.11
CA PRO A 424 1.99 -29.61 -31.10
C PRO A 424 3.42 -30.18 -31.06
N ASP A 425 3.48 -31.51 -31.17
CA ASP A 425 4.68 -32.31 -31.45
C ASP A 425 5.49 -31.74 -32.61
N GLN A 426 6.80 -31.62 -32.40
CA GLN A 426 7.79 -31.95 -33.42
C GLN A 426 9.11 -32.37 -32.75
N ASP A 427 9.39 -33.67 -32.93
CA ASP A 427 10.61 -34.38 -32.57
C ASP A 427 11.89 -33.72 -33.11
N ALA A 428 12.85 -33.48 -32.22
CA ALA A 428 14.27 -33.68 -32.48
C ALA A 428 15.00 -33.84 -31.13
N GLY A 429 15.27 -35.09 -30.76
CA GLY A 429 15.81 -35.45 -29.46
C GLY A 429 17.21 -34.90 -29.19
N PHE A 430 17.39 -34.37 -27.99
CA PHE A 430 18.64 -34.44 -27.24
C PHE A 430 18.31 -34.38 -25.75
N VAL A 431 18.60 -35.45 -25.03
CA VAL A 431 18.52 -35.51 -23.56
C VAL A 431 19.78 -34.84 -23.00
N PRO A 432 19.63 -33.84 -22.12
CA PRO A 432 20.42 -33.83 -20.90
C PRO A 432 19.56 -33.57 -19.65
N GLU A 433 20.04 -34.09 -18.53
CA GLU A 433 19.45 -34.12 -17.19
C GLU A 433 18.86 -32.79 -16.71
N ALA A 434 17.72 -32.87 -16.04
CA ALA A 434 17.10 -31.74 -15.34
C ALA A 434 17.94 -31.37 -14.11
N SER A 435 18.70 -30.28 -14.20
CA SER A 435 19.21 -29.56 -13.03
C SER A 435 18.06 -28.79 -12.38
N ALA A 436 17.81 -29.08 -11.10
CA ALA A 436 16.95 -28.32 -10.20
C ALA A 436 17.31 -26.81 -10.21
N PRO A 437 16.38 -25.89 -9.91
CA PRO A 437 16.70 -24.49 -9.76
C PRO A 437 17.71 -24.32 -8.62
N ASP A 438 18.83 -23.65 -8.92
CA ASP A 438 19.88 -23.35 -7.95
C ASP A 438 19.29 -22.75 -6.68
N SER A 439 19.39 -23.56 -5.63
CA SER A 439 18.98 -23.22 -4.30
C SER A 439 20.02 -22.31 -3.67
N ILE A 440 19.61 -21.13 -3.21
CA ILE A 440 20.30 -20.48 -2.09
C ILE A 440 19.93 -21.29 -0.83
N LEU A 441 20.49 -22.49 -0.71
CA LEU A 441 20.57 -23.20 0.56
C LEU A 441 21.71 -22.53 1.33
N GLU A 442 21.38 -21.82 2.41
CA GLU A 442 22.36 -21.58 3.47
C GLU A 442 22.94 -22.95 3.85
N ASP A 443 24.27 -23.05 3.94
CA ASP A 443 24.95 -24.30 4.20
C ASP A 443 24.40 -24.94 5.48
N GLY A 444 24.10 -26.24 5.49
CA GLY A 444 23.41 -26.90 6.60
C GLY A 444 24.16 -26.76 7.94
N ASN A 445 25.48 -26.57 7.88
CA ASN A 445 26.33 -26.28 9.03
C ASN A 445 26.13 -24.87 9.59
N ASP A 446 25.84 -23.85 8.77
CA ASP A 446 25.62 -22.47 9.24
C ASP A 446 24.34 -22.38 10.09
N VAL A 447 23.28 -23.08 9.69
CA VAL A 447 22.01 -23.12 10.44
C VAL A 447 22.19 -23.82 11.79
N VAL A 448 22.96 -24.91 11.82
CA VAL A 448 23.26 -25.65 13.06
C VAL A 448 24.10 -24.81 14.02
N MET A 449 25.14 -24.12 13.53
CA MET A 449 25.94 -23.23 14.36
C MET A 449 25.11 -22.05 14.91
N GLN A 450 24.18 -21.52 14.11
CA GLN A 450 23.25 -20.47 14.55
C GLN A 450 22.23 -20.93 15.61
N LEU A 451 21.81 -22.20 15.61
CA LEU A 451 20.96 -22.75 16.67
C LEU A 451 21.71 -22.91 17.99
N LEU A 452 23.03 -23.13 17.92
CA LEU A 452 23.91 -23.27 19.08
C LEU A 452 24.26 -21.90 19.69
N ASP A 453 24.36 -20.87 18.85
CA ASP A 453 24.52 -19.47 19.23
C ASP A 453 23.15 -18.78 19.33
N PHE A 454 22.39 -19.07 20.39
CA PHE A 454 21.12 -18.39 20.70
C PHE A 454 21.36 -16.93 21.15
N GLU A 455 22.06 -16.14 20.35
CA GLU A 455 22.14 -14.69 20.53
C GLU A 455 20.91 -14.05 19.86
N PRO A 456 20.02 -13.42 20.64
CA PRO A 456 18.82 -12.80 20.09
C PRO A 456 19.23 -11.68 19.13
N TRP A 457 18.72 -11.74 17.89
CA TRP A 457 19.08 -10.78 16.85
C TRP A 457 18.71 -9.37 17.30
N PRO A 458 19.67 -8.42 17.38
CA PRO A 458 19.35 -7.08 17.81
C PRO A 458 18.34 -6.48 16.83
N TRP A 459 17.15 -6.15 17.34
CA TRP A 459 16.12 -5.40 16.62
C TRP A 459 16.71 -4.17 15.90
N LEU A 460 17.81 -3.62 16.40
CA LEU A 460 18.50 -2.44 15.88
C LEU A 460 18.96 -2.52 14.40
N HIS A 461 19.15 -3.70 13.82
CA HIS A 461 19.97 -3.80 12.60
C HIS A 461 19.21 -3.90 11.27
N GLU A 462 17.89 -4.09 11.23
CA GLU A 462 17.25 -4.38 9.94
C GLU A 462 17.22 -3.15 9.00
N ASN A 463 16.89 -1.95 9.50
CA ASN A 463 16.90 -0.73 8.70
C ASN A 463 18.31 -0.24 8.35
N ILE A 464 19.31 -0.61 9.15
CA ILE A 464 20.71 -0.25 8.95
C ILE A 464 21.38 -1.19 7.93
N TYR A 465 21.03 -2.48 7.96
CA TYR A 465 21.56 -3.49 7.04
C TYR A 465 20.94 -3.37 5.64
N LEU A 466 19.70 -2.89 5.54
CA LEU A 466 19.08 -2.50 4.27
C LEU A 466 19.70 -1.23 3.65
N GLN A 467 20.55 -0.51 4.39
CA GLN A 467 21.24 0.71 3.94
C GLN A 467 22.78 0.57 3.91
N GLY A 468 23.34 -0.62 4.15
CA GLY A 468 24.78 -0.86 4.19
C GLY A 468 25.25 -1.82 3.11
N ASP A 469 26.19 -1.36 2.28
CA ASP A 469 26.93 -2.16 1.30
C ASP A 469 27.61 -3.37 1.98
N PRO A 470 27.38 -4.64 1.57
CA PRO A 470 27.93 -5.81 2.25
C PRO A 470 29.46 -5.94 2.17
N PHE A 471 30.15 -5.03 1.46
CA PHE A 471 31.59 -5.12 1.19
C PHE A 471 32.48 -4.11 1.93
N ALA A 472 31.94 -3.28 2.84
CA ALA A 472 32.74 -2.24 3.51
C ALA A 472 33.37 -2.65 4.85
N ALA A 473 33.31 -3.92 5.26
CA ALA A 473 33.89 -4.40 6.52
C ALA A 473 35.05 -5.38 6.28
N GLN A 474 36.06 -4.97 5.51
CA GLN A 474 37.41 -5.55 5.53
C GLN A 474 38.37 -4.59 4.85
N THR A 475 39.07 -3.76 5.64
CA THR A 475 40.48 -3.35 5.45
C THR A 475 40.78 -2.13 6.31
N THR A 476 41.24 -2.35 7.54
CA THR A 476 42.18 -1.45 8.21
C THR A 476 43.05 -2.29 9.14
N GLU A 477 44.05 -2.99 8.59
CA GLU A 477 45.25 -3.32 9.35
C GLU A 477 46.38 -2.42 8.85
N ASP A 478 46.86 -1.60 9.77
CA ASP A 478 47.92 -0.62 9.61
C ASP A 478 49.29 -1.36 9.60
N PRO A 479 50.20 -1.11 8.64
CA PRO A 479 51.44 -1.85 8.54
C PRO A 479 52.57 -1.17 9.34
N GLY A 480 53.15 -1.91 10.28
CA GLY A 480 54.55 -1.72 10.67
C GLY A 480 54.82 -1.76 12.17
N LEU A 481 55.52 -2.81 12.62
CA LEU A 481 56.85 -2.75 13.27
C LEU A 481 57.23 -4.09 13.93
N ALA A 482 58.53 -4.41 13.81
CA ALA A 482 59.31 -5.48 14.45
C ALA A 482 59.18 -6.91 13.85
N GLN A 483 60.06 -7.34 12.94
CA GLN A 483 61.47 -7.80 13.09
C GLN A 483 61.69 -9.11 13.87
N ASN A 484 62.22 -10.08 13.12
CA ASN A 484 63.27 -11.06 13.44
C ASN A 484 63.03 -12.18 14.47
N GLY A 485 63.29 -13.43 14.04
CA GLY A 485 63.68 -14.51 14.94
C GLY A 485 63.62 -15.92 14.34
N ASN A 486 64.75 -16.43 13.88
CA ASN A 486 65.00 -17.81 13.44
C ASN A 486 64.73 -18.88 14.52
N GLY A 487 64.49 -20.13 14.08
CA GLY A 487 65.24 -21.29 14.60
C GLY A 487 64.48 -22.48 15.20
N THR A 488 64.47 -23.59 14.43
CA THR A 488 64.87 -24.99 14.80
C THR A 488 64.34 -25.68 16.07
N GLY A 489 63.74 -26.89 15.87
CA GLY A 489 63.75 -28.08 16.78
C GLY A 489 63.00 -27.92 18.11
N THR A 490 62.31 -28.89 18.71
CA THR A 490 62.44 -30.35 18.76
C THR A 490 61.19 -30.88 19.50
N GLU A 491 60.77 -32.11 19.21
CA GLU A 491 59.71 -32.83 19.95
C GLU A 491 60.03 -32.99 21.45
N CYS A 492 59.01 -32.89 22.32
CA CYS A 492 58.80 -33.78 23.47
C CYS A 492 57.42 -33.53 24.14
N ASP A 493 56.46 -34.37 23.78
CA ASP A 493 55.56 -35.19 24.62
C ASP A 493 55.01 -34.72 25.99
N VAL A 494 53.69 -34.99 26.14
CA VAL A 494 52.83 -35.21 27.33
C VAL A 494 52.25 -33.99 28.06
N LEU A 495 50.93 -33.78 27.89
CA LEU A 495 49.88 -34.10 28.89
C LEU A 495 48.49 -33.90 28.25
N GLN A 496 47.82 -35.00 27.91
CA GLN A 496 46.40 -35.01 27.55
C GLN A 496 45.59 -34.62 28.78
N ASP A 497 44.90 -33.48 28.70
CA ASP A 497 43.92 -33.05 29.69
C ASP A 497 42.59 -33.78 29.42
N PRO A 498 42.10 -34.65 30.33
CA PRO A 498 40.83 -35.34 30.16
C PRO A 498 39.61 -34.40 30.13
N ALA A 499 39.78 -33.11 30.46
CA ALA A 499 38.73 -32.10 30.31
C ALA A 499 38.42 -31.74 28.84
N ALA A 500 39.41 -31.84 27.93
CA ALA A 500 39.22 -31.50 26.52
C ALA A 500 38.36 -32.53 25.77
N ALA A 501 38.49 -33.83 26.09
CA ALA A 501 37.68 -34.88 25.47
C ALA A 501 36.21 -34.87 25.91
N VAL A 502 35.92 -34.35 27.11
CA VAL A 502 34.54 -34.20 27.62
C VAL A 502 33.85 -32.99 26.96
N GLN A 503 34.58 -31.89 26.74
CA GLN A 503 34.06 -30.74 25.98
C GLN A 503 33.79 -31.09 24.51
N ASP A 504 34.66 -31.87 23.87
CA ASP A 504 34.49 -32.31 22.48
C ASP A 504 33.33 -33.33 22.28
N GLY A 505 33.01 -34.11 23.32
CA GLY A 505 31.83 -34.99 23.35
C GLY A 505 30.51 -34.23 23.56
N LEU A 506 30.51 -33.20 24.41
CA LEU A 506 29.35 -32.35 24.68
C LEU A 506 29.00 -31.44 23.49
N THR A 507 29.99 -30.90 22.78
CA THR A 507 29.77 -30.13 21.54
C THR A 507 29.22 -31.02 20.42
N ASN A 508 29.77 -32.22 20.24
CA ASN A 508 29.26 -33.19 19.25
C ASN A 508 27.83 -33.67 19.54
N HIS A 509 27.44 -33.81 20.82
CA HIS A 509 26.07 -34.15 21.20
C HIS A 509 25.09 -33.02 20.85
N ARG A 510 25.41 -31.78 21.23
CA ARG A 510 24.56 -30.60 20.94
C ARG A 510 24.42 -30.34 19.44
N VAL A 511 25.47 -30.56 18.66
CA VAL A 511 25.42 -30.49 17.19
C VAL A 511 24.46 -31.53 16.62
N ARG A 512 24.49 -32.78 17.12
CA ARG A 512 23.56 -33.83 16.68
C ARG A 512 22.10 -33.54 17.06
N GLU A 513 21.86 -33.03 18.26
CA GLU A 513 20.52 -32.59 18.70
C GLU A 513 19.98 -31.46 17.81
N ALA A 514 20.81 -30.46 17.51
CA ALA A 514 20.44 -29.37 16.61
C ALA A 514 20.15 -29.85 15.18
N GLN A 515 20.95 -30.79 14.66
CA GLN A 515 20.70 -31.42 13.36
C GLN A 515 19.39 -32.19 13.31
N GLU A 516 19.04 -32.91 14.38
CA GLU A 516 17.78 -33.63 14.48
C GLU A 516 16.58 -32.68 14.50
N VAL A 517 16.68 -31.56 15.23
CA VAL A 517 15.64 -30.51 15.22
C VAL A 517 15.46 -29.94 13.82
N VAL A 518 16.54 -29.66 13.09
CA VAL A 518 16.46 -29.18 11.69
C VAL A 518 15.74 -30.18 10.80
N ALA A 519 16.13 -31.46 10.87
CA ALA A 519 15.53 -32.51 10.07
C ALA A 519 14.03 -32.68 10.34
N VAL A 520 13.62 -32.67 11.62
CA VAL A 520 12.21 -32.76 12.01
C VAL A 520 11.41 -31.55 11.51
N VAL A 521 11.95 -30.33 11.67
CA VAL A 521 11.27 -29.11 11.24
C VAL A 521 11.07 -29.09 9.72
N ASP A 522 12.11 -29.41 8.93
CA ASP A 522 12.01 -29.41 7.47
C ASP A 522 11.02 -30.49 6.98
N GLU A 523 10.97 -31.66 7.61
CA GLU A 523 9.98 -32.71 7.33
C GLU A 523 8.54 -32.23 7.61
N LEU A 524 8.31 -31.62 8.77
CA LEU A 524 6.99 -31.12 9.18
C LEU A 524 6.50 -29.98 8.28
N VAL A 525 7.38 -29.07 7.88
CA VAL A 525 7.05 -27.95 6.98
C VAL A 525 6.75 -28.47 5.58
N SER A 526 7.55 -29.42 5.07
CA SER A 526 7.31 -30.07 3.79
C SER A 526 5.97 -30.81 3.77
N TYR A 527 5.63 -31.52 4.87
CA TYR A 527 4.32 -32.13 5.06
C TYR A 527 3.18 -31.10 5.06
N ALA A 528 3.34 -30.00 5.80
CA ALA A 528 2.32 -28.95 5.88
C ALA A 528 2.09 -28.22 4.55
N ALA A 529 3.16 -28.00 3.77
CA ALA A 529 3.06 -27.45 2.42
C ALA A 529 2.29 -28.40 1.48
N ALA A 530 2.61 -29.70 1.51
CA ALA A 530 1.93 -30.71 0.69
C ALA A 530 0.46 -30.98 1.10
N ALA A 531 0.12 -30.80 2.39
CA ALA A 531 -1.25 -30.94 2.86
C ALA A 531 -2.21 -29.89 2.28
N SER A 532 -1.68 -28.77 1.77
CA SER A 532 -2.46 -27.69 1.15
C SER A 532 -2.98 -28.08 -0.25
N SER A 533 -2.35 -29.05 -0.93
CA SER A 533 -2.71 -29.48 -2.29
C SER A 533 -3.48 -30.80 -2.36
N HIS A 534 -3.46 -31.64 -1.31
CA HIS A 534 -4.14 -32.95 -1.30
C HIS A 534 -4.85 -33.28 0.03
N PRO A 535 -6.15 -32.96 0.17
CA PRO A 535 -6.96 -33.27 1.35
C PRO A 535 -7.23 -34.76 1.60
N GLU A 536 -6.79 -35.68 0.74
CA GLU A 536 -7.02 -37.13 0.96
C GLU A 536 -5.91 -37.81 1.78
N MET A 537 -4.79 -37.10 2.03
CA MET A 537 -3.67 -37.56 2.87
C MET A 537 -3.93 -37.41 4.39
N LEU A 538 -5.18 -37.10 4.79
CA LEU A 538 -5.60 -36.74 6.15
C LEU A 538 -5.60 -37.90 7.15
N GLY A 539 -5.70 -39.15 6.70
CA GLY A 539 -5.89 -40.32 7.57
C GLY A 539 -4.70 -40.71 8.47
N SER A 540 -3.58 -39.99 8.43
CA SER A 540 -2.33 -40.34 9.16
C SER A 540 -1.70 -39.17 9.94
N ARG A 541 -2.48 -38.11 10.25
CA ARG A 541 -1.98 -36.92 10.99
C ARG A 541 -1.44 -37.28 12.38
N SER A 542 -2.24 -37.99 13.17
CA SER A 542 -1.91 -38.40 14.53
C SER A 542 -0.60 -39.21 14.62
N ILE A 543 -0.35 -40.10 13.66
CA ILE A 543 0.87 -40.91 13.59
C ILE A 543 2.10 -40.03 13.32
N ARG A 544 1.98 -39.06 12.40
CA ARG A 544 3.08 -38.12 12.11
C ARG A 544 3.37 -37.22 13.30
N TRP A 545 2.34 -36.67 13.95
CA TRP A 545 2.50 -35.86 15.16
C TRP A 545 3.15 -36.64 16.30
N ALA A 546 2.77 -37.91 16.50
CA ALA A 546 3.40 -38.79 17.47
C ALA A 546 4.87 -39.08 17.14
N THR A 547 5.18 -39.37 15.86
CA THR A 547 6.54 -39.66 15.39
C THR A 547 7.46 -38.44 15.59
N ALA A 548 7.00 -37.26 15.18
CA ALA A 548 7.74 -36.01 15.38
C ALA A 548 7.90 -35.66 16.86
N SER A 549 6.85 -35.85 17.67
CA SER A 549 6.91 -35.62 19.12
C SER A 549 7.96 -36.52 19.79
N SER A 550 8.02 -37.80 19.41
CA SER A 550 9.02 -38.74 19.92
C SER A 550 10.45 -38.29 19.56
N ARG A 551 10.68 -37.88 18.31
CA ARG A 551 12.01 -37.41 17.85
C ARG A 551 12.46 -36.14 18.57
N LEU A 552 11.54 -35.19 18.81
CA LEU A 552 11.84 -33.96 19.55
C LEU A 552 12.11 -34.20 21.05
N ALA A 553 11.63 -35.30 21.63
CA ALA A 553 11.68 -35.54 23.06
C ALA A 553 13.02 -36.07 23.62
N HIS A 554 14.14 -35.92 22.89
CA HIS A 554 15.42 -36.54 23.26
C HIS A 554 16.36 -35.65 24.10
N SER A 555 15.90 -34.48 24.57
CA SER A 555 16.64 -33.64 25.52
C SER A 555 16.38 -34.06 26.97
N ALA A 556 17.44 -34.33 27.73
CA ALA A 556 17.42 -34.74 29.14
C ALA A 556 16.79 -33.71 30.10
N GLU A 557 16.45 -32.50 29.63
CA GLU A 557 15.87 -31.39 30.41
C GLU A 557 14.40 -31.08 30.08
N SER A 558 13.76 -31.81 29.15
CA SER A 558 12.37 -31.55 28.81
C SER A 558 11.41 -31.98 29.95
N THR A 559 10.55 -31.06 30.39
CA THR A 559 9.59 -31.27 31.50
C THR A 559 8.35 -32.08 31.12
N HIS A 560 8.30 -32.64 29.91
CA HIS A 560 7.11 -33.26 29.33
C HIS A 560 7.34 -34.76 29.03
N PRO A 561 6.33 -35.63 29.22
CA PRO A 561 6.45 -37.04 28.83
C PRO A 561 6.78 -37.16 27.33
N THR A 562 7.73 -38.04 27.02
CA THR A 562 8.42 -38.20 25.72
C THR A 562 7.54 -38.45 24.49
N GLU A 563 6.26 -38.82 24.67
CA GLU A 563 5.35 -39.14 23.56
C GLU A 563 4.46 -37.95 23.11
N HIS A 564 4.54 -36.79 23.78
CA HIS A 564 3.57 -35.70 23.60
C HIS A 564 4.19 -34.30 23.50
N ALA A 565 5.43 -34.15 23.03
CA ALA A 565 6.11 -32.85 22.94
C ALA A 565 5.28 -31.76 22.22
N LEU A 566 4.77 -32.02 21.02
CA LEU A 566 3.96 -31.03 20.26
C LEU A 566 2.66 -30.64 20.99
N ARG A 567 2.04 -31.60 21.69
CA ARG A 567 0.85 -31.34 22.53
C ARG A 567 1.23 -30.53 23.78
N GLY A 568 2.40 -30.79 24.36
CA GLY A 568 2.98 -29.99 25.44
C GLY A 568 3.16 -28.53 25.03
N PHE A 569 3.73 -28.29 23.84
CA PHE A 569 3.87 -26.94 23.28
C PHE A 569 2.51 -26.28 23.05
N THR A 570 1.53 -27.00 22.50
CA THR A 570 0.17 -26.47 22.37
C THR A 570 -0.41 -26.04 23.73
N ASN A 571 -0.24 -26.85 24.78
CA ASN A 571 -0.73 -26.51 26.11
C ASN A 571 -0.04 -25.24 26.65
N LEU A 572 1.27 -25.08 26.38
CA LEU A 572 2.00 -23.87 26.72
C LEU A 572 1.50 -22.65 25.92
N TYR A 573 1.18 -22.81 24.63
CA TYR A 573 0.53 -21.77 23.84
C TYR A 573 -0.79 -21.34 24.49
N MET A 574 -1.66 -22.30 24.84
CA MET A 574 -2.96 -22.02 25.44
C MET A 574 -2.85 -21.40 26.83
N ALA A 575 -1.85 -21.81 27.62
CA ALA A 575 -1.63 -21.29 28.96
C ALA A 575 -0.95 -19.92 28.97
N SER A 576 -0.08 -19.62 28.01
CA SER A 576 0.82 -18.46 28.07
C SER A 576 0.53 -17.39 27.01
N PHE A 577 0.16 -17.78 25.79
CA PHE A 577 -0.03 -16.85 24.66
C PHE A 577 -1.51 -16.60 24.30
N ASN A 578 -2.36 -17.63 24.26
CA ASN A 578 -3.79 -17.48 23.94
C ASN A 578 -4.51 -16.45 24.84
N PRO A 579 -4.22 -16.30 26.14
CA PRO A 579 -4.85 -15.28 26.96
C PRO A 579 -4.44 -13.85 26.56
N LEU A 580 -3.27 -13.68 25.96
CA LEU A 580 -2.84 -12.40 25.37
C LEU A 580 -3.52 -12.16 24.02
N TRP A 581 -3.82 -13.22 23.27
CA TRP A 581 -4.41 -13.19 21.93
C TRP A 581 -5.55 -14.22 21.82
N PRO A 582 -6.74 -13.93 22.37
CA PRO A 582 -7.81 -14.92 22.51
C PRO A 582 -8.54 -15.14 21.18
N LEU A 583 -7.83 -15.74 20.22
CA LEU A 583 -8.29 -16.10 18.88
C LEU A 583 -9.00 -17.46 18.86
N PHE A 584 -8.70 -18.33 19.83
CA PHE A 584 -9.21 -19.70 19.92
C PHE A 584 -9.92 -19.93 21.25
N SER A 585 -10.97 -20.76 21.23
CA SER A 585 -11.50 -21.37 22.45
C SER A 585 -10.62 -22.54 22.87
N ILE A 586 -10.65 -22.89 24.17
CA ILE A 586 -9.91 -24.05 24.71
C ILE A 586 -10.43 -25.35 24.09
N ASP A 587 -11.73 -25.39 23.78
CA ASP A 587 -12.42 -26.56 23.22
C ASP A 587 -12.33 -26.66 21.68
N ASP A 588 -11.78 -25.64 20.98
CA ASP A 588 -11.55 -25.64 19.52
C ASP A 588 -10.35 -26.51 19.10
N PHE A 589 -9.60 -27.06 20.06
CA PHE A 589 -8.30 -27.63 19.78
C PHE A 589 -8.35 -29.15 19.58
N ASP A 590 -8.84 -29.59 18.42
CA ASP A 590 -8.49 -30.91 17.90
C ASP A 590 -7.27 -30.80 16.97
N GLN A 591 -6.13 -31.30 17.46
CA GLN A 591 -4.86 -31.35 16.75
C GLN A 591 -4.93 -32.12 15.40
N ASP A 592 -5.90 -33.02 15.26
CA ASP A 592 -6.10 -33.82 14.06
C ASP A 592 -7.05 -33.13 13.06
N GLU A 593 -7.89 -32.18 13.50
CA GLU A 593 -8.78 -31.40 12.64
C GLU A 593 -8.14 -30.11 12.12
N LEU A 594 -7.28 -29.46 12.92
CA LEU A 594 -6.60 -28.21 12.54
C LEU A 594 -5.76 -28.36 11.26
N HIS A 595 -5.68 -27.28 10.49
CA HIS A 595 -4.79 -27.25 9.33
C HIS A 595 -3.32 -27.39 9.79
N PRO A 596 -2.49 -28.25 9.16
CA PRO A 596 -1.12 -28.52 9.60
C PRO A 596 -0.26 -27.26 9.79
N VAL A 597 -0.36 -26.31 8.86
CA VAL A 597 0.34 -25.01 8.95
C VAL A 597 -0.05 -24.24 10.22
N LEU A 598 -1.36 -24.21 10.54
CA LEU A 598 -1.85 -23.53 11.73
C LEU A 598 -1.41 -24.28 12.99
N TYR A 599 -1.55 -25.61 13.03
CA TYR A 599 -1.11 -26.43 14.16
C TYR A 599 0.38 -26.22 14.46
N LEU A 600 1.25 -26.28 13.44
CA LEU A 600 2.68 -26.06 13.60
C LEU A 600 3.00 -24.64 14.10
N THR A 601 2.26 -23.62 13.65
CA THR A 601 2.38 -22.25 14.15
C THR A 601 2.08 -22.16 15.65
N LEU A 602 1.08 -22.90 16.13
CA LEU A 602 0.71 -22.90 17.56
C LEU A 602 1.79 -23.63 18.39
N THR A 603 2.31 -24.75 17.90
CA THR A 603 3.41 -25.47 18.56
C THR A 603 4.70 -24.66 18.59
N SER A 604 5.01 -23.89 17.54
CA SER A 604 6.23 -23.09 17.51
C SER A 604 6.20 -21.95 18.52
N ILE A 605 5.05 -21.28 18.69
CA ILE A 605 4.85 -20.27 19.74
C ILE A 605 4.92 -20.92 21.12
N GLY A 606 4.23 -22.04 21.30
CA GLY A 606 4.22 -22.78 22.55
C GLY A 606 5.61 -23.20 23.04
N ALA A 607 6.44 -23.69 22.12
CA ALA A 607 7.82 -24.07 22.41
C ALA A 607 8.69 -22.90 22.89
N MET A 608 8.38 -21.66 22.51
CA MET A 608 9.09 -20.48 23.02
C MET A 608 8.87 -20.25 24.53
N TYR A 609 7.76 -20.75 25.08
CA TYR A 609 7.45 -20.73 26.51
C TYR A 609 7.90 -21.99 27.25
N GLY A 610 8.49 -22.95 26.52
CA GLY A 610 9.06 -24.17 27.10
C GLY A 610 10.41 -23.93 27.76
N CYS A 611 11.14 -25.02 28.00
CA CYS A 611 12.50 -24.94 28.53
C CYS A 611 13.50 -24.48 27.43
N SER A 612 14.75 -24.20 27.82
CA SER A 612 15.81 -23.78 26.89
C SER A 612 16.04 -24.77 25.73
N SER A 613 15.74 -26.06 25.92
CA SER A 613 15.85 -27.06 24.86
C SER A 613 14.69 -27.06 23.85
N ASP A 614 13.56 -26.43 24.18
CA ASP A 614 12.37 -26.36 23.31
C ASP A 614 12.42 -25.14 22.35
N GLN A 615 13.07 -24.06 22.78
CA GLN A 615 13.16 -22.79 22.04
C GLN A 615 13.81 -22.89 20.64
N PRO A 616 14.83 -23.75 20.40
CA PRO A 616 15.40 -23.96 19.07
C PRO A 616 14.35 -24.46 18.06
N TYR A 617 13.49 -25.40 18.45
CA TYR A 617 12.38 -25.86 17.61
C TYR A 617 11.43 -24.71 17.27
N GLY A 618 11.00 -23.94 18.28
CA GLY A 618 10.07 -22.82 18.08
C GLY A 618 10.62 -21.73 17.16
N THR A 619 11.93 -21.44 17.28
CA THR A 619 12.62 -20.43 16.45
C THR A 619 12.73 -20.89 15.00
N LEU A 620 13.22 -22.12 14.79
CA LEU A 620 13.43 -22.67 13.45
C LEU A 620 12.11 -22.89 12.70
N MET A 621 11.11 -23.45 13.39
CA MET A 621 9.77 -23.68 12.83
C MET A 621 9.14 -22.37 12.36
N HIS A 622 9.18 -21.31 13.17
CA HIS A 622 8.70 -20.00 12.73
C HIS A 622 9.45 -19.49 11.50
N GLU A 623 10.78 -19.59 11.45
CA GLU A 623 11.55 -19.16 10.28
C GLU A 623 11.13 -19.88 9.00
N ARG A 624 10.97 -21.21 9.05
CA ARG A 624 10.54 -22.00 7.90
C ARG A 624 9.09 -21.71 7.50
N LEU A 625 8.18 -21.60 8.47
CA LEU A 625 6.79 -21.21 8.22
C LEU A 625 6.68 -19.81 7.64
N ARG A 626 7.53 -18.86 8.04
CA ARG A 626 7.56 -17.50 7.45
C ARG A 626 7.85 -17.54 5.95
N ARG A 627 8.82 -18.35 5.50
CA ARG A 627 9.14 -18.52 4.07
C ARG A 627 7.94 -19.12 3.32
N LEU A 628 7.29 -20.14 3.89
CA LEU A 628 6.09 -20.75 3.32
C LEU A 628 4.92 -19.75 3.22
N LEU A 629 4.64 -19.00 4.28
CA LEU A 629 3.50 -18.08 4.37
C LEU A 629 3.65 -16.81 3.52
N THR A 630 4.89 -16.51 3.06
CA THR A 630 5.22 -15.40 2.14
C THR A 630 5.44 -15.82 0.69
N ALA A 631 5.75 -17.10 0.41
CA ALA A 631 5.80 -17.64 -0.94
C ALA A 631 4.41 -17.59 -1.62
N GLY A 632 4.40 -17.59 -2.95
CA GLY A 632 3.28 -17.16 -3.82
C GLY A 632 1.87 -17.55 -3.35
N LEU A 633 0.98 -16.54 -3.32
CA LEU A 633 -0.43 -16.65 -2.93
C LEU A 633 -1.20 -17.80 -3.65
N PHE A 634 -0.75 -18.20 -4.84
CA PHE A 634 -1.41 -19.20 -5.67
C PHE A 634 -1.29 -20.64 -5.17
N ASP A 635 -0.25 -20.99 -4.39
CA ASP A 635 0.02 -22.37 -3.98
C ASP A 635 -0.74 -22.80 -2.71
N LEU A 636 -1.26 -21.81 -1.94
CA LEU A 636 -1.95 -22.03 -0.66
C LEU A 636 -3.44 -21.62 -0.70
N GLU A 637 -3.94 -21.10 -1.82
CA GLU A 637 -5.32 -20.65 -1.98
C GLU A 637 -6.24 -21.84 -2.35
N GLY A 638 -6.97 -22.36 -1.34
CA GLY A 638 -8.16 -23.22 -1.53
C GLY A 638 -9.41 -22.42 -1.94
N PRO A 639 -10.60 -23.04 -2.08
CA PRO A 639 -11.84 -22.32 -2.39
C PRO A 639 -12.05 -21.15 -1.40
N GLU A 640 -12.40 -19.98 -1.93
CA GLU A 640 -12.32 -18.65 -1.28
C GLU A 640 -13.03 -18.53 0.09
N GLU A 641 -13.91 -19.47 0.45
CA GLU A 641 -14.82 -19.35 1.59
C GLU A 641 -14.26 -19.80 2.96
N ASP A 642 -13.10 -20.48 3.05
CA ASP A 642 -12.59 -21.02 4.34
C ASP A 642 -11.09 -20.86 4.61
N LEU A 643 -10.52 -19.70 4.28
CA LEU A 643 -9.11 -19.36 4.54
C LEU A 643 -8.85 -18.77 5.95
N THR A 644 -9.77 -18.98 6.91
CA THR A 644 -9.64 -18.46 8.28
C THR A 644 -8.39 -18.99 8.99
N TRP A 645 -8.05 -20.26 8.80
CA TRP A 645 -6.83 -20.85 9.37
C TRP A 645 -5.55 -20.17 8.84
N LEU A 646 -5.54 -19.74 7.57
CA LEU A 646 -4.37 -19.17 6.91
C LEU A 646 -4.09 -17.77 7.44
N ILE A 647 -5.12 -16.94 7.58
CA ILE A 647 -4.98 -15.60 8.15
C ILE A 647 -4.64 -15.66 9.65
N GLN A 648 -5.17 -16.65 10.39
CA GLN A 648 -4.75 -16.93 11.77
C GLN A 648 -3.27 -17.31 11.85
N ALA A 649 -2.81 -18.23 11.00
CA ALA A 649 -1.40 -18.66 10.97
C ALA A 649 -0.47 -17.50 10.61
N ARG A 650 -0.84 -16.69 9.61
CA ARG A 650 -0.09 -15.48 9.22
C ARG A 650 -0.02 -14.47 10.37
N LEU A 651 -1.16 -14.11 10.96
CA LEU A 651 -1.24 -13.16 12.07
C LEU A 651 -0.37 -13.62 13.26
N LEU A 652 -0.54 -14.87 13.68
CA LEU A 652 0.21 -15.43 14.81
C LEU A 652 1.72 -15.48 14.53
N THR A 653 2.12 -15.86 13.33
CA THR A 653 3.53 -15.88 12.93
C THR A 653 4.15 -14.48 12.93
N GLN A 654 3.42 -13.47 12.44
CA GLN A 654 3.86 -12.07 12.49
C GLN A 654 4.01 -11.58 13.93
N VAL A 655 3.00 -11.80 14.76
CA VAL A 655 3.00 -11.35 16.16
C VAL A 655 4.11 -12.07 16.93
N ALA A 656 4.24 -13.39 16.77
CA ALA A 656 5.29 -14.18 17.41
C ALA A 656 6.69 -13.67 17.04
N ALA A 657 6.93 -13.37 15.75
CA ALA A 657 8.21 -12.82 15.32
C ALA A 657 8.56 -11.52 16.06
N LEU A 658 7.56 -10.67 16.33
CA LEU A 658 7.71 -9.40 17.08
C LEU A 658 7.82 -9.57 18.60
N TYR A 659 7.18 -10.58 19.18
CA TYR A 659 7.34 -10.84 20.61
C TYR A 659 8.72 -11.44 20.91
N PHE A 660 9.14 -12.43 20.12
CA PHE A 660 10.31 -13.27 20.42
C PHE A 660 11.65 -12.81 19.83
N GLY A 661 11.73 -11.63 19.21
CA GLY A 661 13.05 -11.14 18.75
C GLY A 661 13.64 -11.88 17.57
N GLN A 662 12.79 -12.41 16.68
CA GLN A 662 13.29 -13.23 15.57
C GLN A 662 14.03 -12.39 14.52
N ARG A 663 15.02 -13.02 13.87
CA ARG A 663 15.76 -12.40 12.76
C ARG A 663 14.80 -11.97 11.64
N ARG A 664 14.99 -10.77 11.10
CA ARG A 664 14.14 -10.14 10.07
C ARG A 664 12.66 -9.96 10.45
N ALA A 665 12.36 -9.86 11.75
CA ALA A 665 10.99 -9.72 12.22
C ALA A 665 10.30 -8.44 11.71
N PHE A 666 11.01 -7.33 11.48
CA PHE A 666 10.36 -6.10 11.01
C PHE A 666 10.02 -6.14 9.54
N SER A 667 10.97 -6.54 8.68
CA SER A 667 10.71 -6.70 7.26
C SER A 667 9.56 -7.68 7.06
N TYR A 668 9.59 -8.79 7.79
CA TYR A 668 8.50 -9.76 7.75
C TYR A 668 7.17 -9.17 8.25
N ALA A 669 7.17 -8.45 9.37
CA ALA A 669 5.96 -7.84 9.90
C ALA A 669 5.37 -6.79 8.95
N GLN A 670 6.19 -6.01 8.26
CA GLN A 670 5.73 -5.06 7.24
C GLN A 670 5.12 -5.78 6.04
N HIS A 671 5.84 -6.74 5.45
CA HIS A 671 5.36 -7.48 4.28
C HIS A 671 4.09 -8.28 4.59
N LEU A 672 4.09 -9.04 5.68
CA LEU A 672 2.92 -9.84 6.05
C LEU A 672 1.75 -8.98 6.51
N GLY A 673 2.00 -7.82 7.13
CA GLY A 673 0.95 -6.86 7.46
C GLY A 673 0.15 -6.41 6.23
N ALA A 674 0.84 -6.11 5.13
CA ALA A 674 0.18 -5.77 3.86
C ALA A 674 -0.61 -6.95 3.28
N ILE A 675 -0.04 -8.16 3.31
CA ILE A 675 -0.72 -9.39 2.85
C ILE A 675 -1.97 -9.68 3.69
N LEU A 676 -1.86 -9.57 5.01
CA LEU A 676 -2.96 -9.77 5.97
C LEU A 676 -4.10 -8.78 5.74
N ALA A 677 -3.79 -7.49 5.57
CA ALA A 677 -4.79 -6.47 5.28
C ALA A 677 -5.50 -6.74 3.94
N ALA A 678 -4.75 -7.08 2.89
CA ALA A 678 -5.32 -7.42 1.58
C ALA A 678 -6.20 -8.68 1.65
N GLN A 679 -5.74 -9.73 2.35
CA GLN A 679 -6.50 -10.96 2.52
C GLN A 679 -7.78 -10.74 3.34
N ALA A 680 -7.71 -9.99 4.44
CA ALA A 680 -8.87 -9.67 5.27
C ALA A 680 -9.96 -8.94 4.48
N ARG A 681 -9.57 -8.00 3.60
CA ARG A 681 -10.47 -7.30 2.67
C ARG A 681 -11.12 -8.25 1.66
N ARG A 682 -10.34 -9.17 1.06
CA ARG A 682 -10.88 -10.18 0.12
C ARG A 682 -11.86 -11.15 0.80
N MET A 683 -11.64 -11.45 2.09
CA MET A 683 -12.50 -12.34 2.89
C MET A 683 -13.70 -11.63 3.52
N ASP A 684 -13.91 -10.33 3.22
CA ASP A 684 -14.93 -9.47 3.81
C ASP A 684 -15.00 -9.57 5.35
N LEU A 685 -13.81 -9.63 5.98
CA LEU A 685 -13.71 -9.93 7.41
C LEU A 685 -14.22 -8.79 8.30
N PHE A 686 -14.18 -7.55 7.78
CA PHE A 686 -14.58 -6.34 8.49
C PHE A 686 -16.06 -5.99 8.33
N ARG A 687 -16.82 -6.78 7.57
CA ARG A 687 -18.27 -6.64 7.38
C ARG A 687 -18.95 -7.96 7.72
N VAL A 688 -19.11 -8.24 9.01
CA VAL A 688 -19.88 -9.41 9.44
C VAL A 688 -21.36 -9.05 9.30
N SER A 689 -21.99 -9.59 8.25
CA SER A 689 -23.45 -9.68 8.18
C SER A 689 -23.93 -10.26 9.51
N SER A 690 -24.69 -9.49 10.31
CA SER A 690 -25.31 -10.03 11.53
C SER A 690 -25.96 -11.35 11.17
N PRO A 691 -25.65 -12.46 11.87
CA PRO A 691 -26.32 -13.70 11.59
C PRO A 691 -27.81 -13.43 11.76
N VAL A 692 -28.56 -13.60 10.69
CA VAL A 692 -29.98 -13.95 10.80
C VAL A 692 -29.95 -15.15 11.73
N MET A 693 -30.40 -14.97 12.98
CA MET A 693 -30.58 -16.07 13.93
C MET A 693 -31.16 -17.23 13.12
N PRO A 694 -30.49 -18.40 13.08
CA PRO A 694 -30.94 -19.46 12.21
C PRO A 694 -32.41 -19.73 12.52
N LYS A 695 -33.23 -19.86 11.47
CA LYS A 695 -34.67 -20.12 11.59
C LYS A 695 -34.87 -21.24 12.61
N SER A 696 -36.00 -21.24 13.33
CA SER A 696 -36.29 -22.14 14.48
C SER A 696 -36.19 -23.66 14.22
N THR A 697 -35.73 -24.07 13.04
CA THR A 697 -35.52 -25.42 12.52
C THR A 697 -34.09 -25.95 12.67
N SER A 698 -33.10 -25.16 13.12
CA SER A 698 -31.69 -25.62 13.27
C SER A 698 -31.42 -26.30 14.62
N THR A 699 -30.63 -27.38 14.61
CA THR A 699 -30.23 -28.11 15.84
C THR A 699 -29.38 -27.23 16.78
N PRO A 700 -29.48 -27.45 18.10
CA PRO A 700 -28.67 -26.75 19.10
C PRO A 700 -27.18 -26.63 18.78
N GLN A 701 -26.56 -27.74 18.34
CA GLN A 701 -25.14 -27.82 18.03
C GLN A 701 -24.77 -26.93 16.83
N MET A 702 -25.63 -26.87 15.81
CA MET A 702 -25.41 -26.03 14.63
C MET A 702 -25.48 -24.54 14.96
N GLN A 703 -26.38 -24.15 15.87
CA GLN A 703 -26.49 -22.75 16.32
C GLN A 703 -25.23 -22.30 17.08
N ARG A 704 -24.69 -23.17 17.95
CA ARG A 704 -23.44 -22.92 18.65
C ARG A 704 -22.26 -22.82 17.68
N ALA A 705 -22.12 -23.77 16.75
CA ALA A 705 -21.06 -23.74 15.74
C ALA A 705 -21.08 -22.47 14.88
N THR A 706 -22.28 -22.01 14.49
CA THR A 706 -22.44 -20.76 13.74
C THR A 706 -22.02 -19.54 14.56
N TRP A 707 -22.39 -19.50 15.84
CA TRP A 707 -21.95 -18.43 16.74
C TRP A 707 -20.43 -18.43 16.93
N MET A 708 -19.83 -19.60 17.18
CA MET A 708 -18.37 -19.75 17.32
C MET A 708 -17.63 -19.25 16.08
N LYS A 709 -18.06 -19.67 14.88
CA LYS A 709 -17.47 -19.21 13.62
C LYS A 709 -17.57 -17.69 13.46
N THR A 710 -18.71 -17.11 13.83
CA THR A 710 -18.93 -15.65 13.75
C THR A 710 -18.05 -14.89 14.74
N GLU A 711 -17.97 -15.36 15.98
CA GLU A 711 -17.17 -14.74 17.03
C GLU A 711 -15.66 -14.89 16.78
N SER A 712 -15.21 -16.05 16.28
CA SER A 712 -13.82 -16.27 15.85
C SER A 712 -13.42 -15.30 14.73
N ARG A 713 -14.28 -15.10 13.72
CA ARG A 713 -14.05 -14.09 12.67
C ARG A 713 -13.96 -12.67 13.22
N ARG A 714 -14.84 -12.32 14.17
CA ARG A 714 -14.83 -11.01 14.83
C ARG A 714 -13.54 -10.79 15.62
N ARG A 715 -13.13 -11.76 16.43
CA ARG A 715 -11.88 -11.72 17.22
C ARG A 715 -10.65 -11.64 16.33
N LEU A 716 -10.65 -12.35 15.22
CA LEU A 716 -9.59 -12.27 14.21
C LEU A 716 -9.51 -10.87 13.58
N ALA A 717 -10.64 -10.23 13.25
CA ALA A 717 -10.66 -8.87 12.71
C ALA A 717 -10.01 -7.86 13.68
N PHE A 718 -10.39 -7.91 14.96
CA PHE A 718 -9.81 -7.03 15.98
C PHE A 718 -8.37 -7.43 16.37
N GLY A 719 -8.01 -8.72 16.23
CA GLY A 719 -6.62 -9.18 16.32
C GLY A 719 -5.74 -8.55 15.23
N LEU A 720 -6.24 -8.45 14.00
CA LEU A 720 -5.54 -7.76 12.92
C LEU A 720 -5.35 -6.27 13.21
N LEU A 721 -6.40 -5.58 13.70
CA LEU A 721 -6.31 -4.19 14.14
C LEU A 721 -5.22 -4.02 15.22
N ARG A 722 -5.18 -4.92 16.19
CA ARG A 722 -4.18 -4.90 17.26
C ARG A 722 -2.75 -5.08 16.72
N ALA A 723 -2.54 -6.05 15.83
CA ALA A 723 -1.23 -6.29 15.21
C ALA A 723 -0.77 -5.11 14.35
N ASP A 724 -1.68 -4.51 13.59
CA ASP A 724 -1.41 -3.32 12.78
C ASP A 724 -1.01 -2.11 13.64
N VAL A 725 -1.70 -1.89 14.77
CA VAL A 725 -1.28 -0.86 15.73
C VAL A 725 0.08 -1.20 16.35
N PHE A 726 0.31 -2.44 16.77
CA PHE A 726 1.60 -2.82 17.36
C PHE A 726 2.77 -2.53 16.42
N ASN A 727 2.59 -2.84 15.13
CA ASN A 727 3.52 -2.46 14.07
C ASN A 727 3.69 -0.94 13.96
N SER A 728 2.59 -0.18 13.94
CA SER A 728 2.62 1.29 13.86
C SER A 728 3.38 1.94 15.03
N LEU A 729 3.16 1.46 16.25
CA LEU A 729 3.81 1.99 17.45
C LEU A 729 5.31 1.76 17.42
N LEU A 730 5.70 0.54 17.05
CA LEU A 730 7.09 0.12 17.05
C LEU A 730 7.89 0.72 15.89
N LEU A 731 7.32 0.72 14.68
CA LEU A 731 8.01 1.16 13.46
C LEU A 731 7.83 2.65 13.13
N GLY A 732 6.90 3.33 13.80
CA GLY A 732 6.54 4.71 13.47
C GLY A 732 5.75 4.84 12.16
N ASN A 733 5.27 3.74 11.57
CA ASN A 733 4.50 3.75 10.32
C ASN A 733 3.01 4.04 10.57
N ARG A 734 2.29 4.48 9.53
CA ARG A 734 0.83 4.61 9.57
C ARG A 734 0.18 3.22 9.70
N PRO A 735 -0.85 3.03 10.56
CA PRO A 735 -1.68 1.83 10.52
C PRO A 735 -2.28 1.60 9.12
N LEU A 736 -2.23 0.36 8.63
CA LEU A 736 -2.77 -0.06 7.33
C LEU A 736 -4.29 -0.21 7.32
N LEU A 737 -4.87 -0.49 8.49
CA LEU A 737 -6.31 -0.64 8.69
C LEU A 737 -6.90 0.65 9.25
N THR A 738 -8.02 1.07 8.69
CA THR A 738 -8.75 2.25 9.14
C THR A 738 -9.99 1.83 9.93
N PRO A 739 -10.34 2.55 11.02
CA PRO A 739 -11.53 2.20 11.81
C PRO A 739 -12.82 2.25 10.99
N GLU A 740 -12.87 3.04 9.92
CA GLU A 740 -14.01 3.14 8.99
C GLU A 740 -14.26 1.84 8.20
N GLU A 741 -13.26 0.95 8.06
CA GLU A 741 -13.44 -0.35 7.41
C GLU A 741 -14.24 -1.34 8.27
N PHE A 742 -14.32 -1.12 9.58
CA PHE A 742 -14.90 -2.05 10.55
C PHE A 742 -16.40 -1.78 10.76
N GLU A 743 -17.21 -2.34 9.86
CA GLU A 743 -18.66 -2.41 9.97
C GLU A 743 -19.11 -3.61 10.83
N ILE A 744 -18.39 -3.88 11.92
CA ILE A 744 -18.65 -4.97 12.87
C ILE A 744 -18.77 -4.46 14.30
N THR A 745 -19.59 -5.16 15.09
CA THR A 745 -19.70 -4.93 16.53
C THR A 745 -18.46 -5.45 17.27
N LEU A 746 -18.24 -4.94 18.47
CA LEU A 746 -17.16 -5.37 19.36
C LEU A 746 -17.24 -6.87 19.71
N PRO A 747 -16.09 -7.53 19.97
CA PRO A 747 -16.06 -8.92 20.41
C PRO A 747 -16.75 -9.09 21.77
N ARG A 748 -17.30 -10.28 22.00
CA ARG A 748 -17.94 -10.62 23.27
C ARG A 748 -16.90 -10.79 24.36
N SER A 749 -17.34 -10.76 25.63
CA SER A 749 -16.40 -10.90 26.75
C SER A 749 -15.60 -12.21 26.65
N ASP A 750 -14.32 -12.16 27.02
CA ASP A 750 -13.48 -13.36 27.07
C ASP A 750 -14.02 -14.41 28.03
N THR A 751 -14.73 -13.97 29.07
CA THR A 751 -15.44 -14.87 29.99
C THR A 751 -16.55 -15.65 29.29
N LEU A 752 -17.29 -15.02 28.36
CA LEU A 752 -18.30 -15.71 27.57
C LEU A 752 -17.65 -16.61 26.52
N TRP A 753 -16.59 -16.12 25.86
CA TRP A 753 -15.84 -16.88 24.85
C TRP A 753 -15.27 -18.20 25.40
N HIS A 754 -14.66 -18.18 26.59
CA HIS A 754 -14.05 -19.38 27.17
C HIS A 754 -15.05 -20.31 27.90
N ASN A 755 -16.22 -19.82 28.32
CA ASN A 755 -17.19 -20.64 29.08
C ASN A 755 -18.41 -21.09 28.26
N HIS A 756 -18.46 -20.78 26.96
CA HIS A 756 -19.67 -20.98 26.15
C HIS A 756 -20.13 -22.44 26.07
N ASP A 757 -19.21 -23.41 26.18
CA ASP A 757 -19.53 -24.84 26.16
C ASP A 757 -20.14 -25.36 27.47
N HIS A 758 -19.86 -24.68 28.58
CA HIS A 758 -20.46 -24.98 29.88
C HIS A 758 -21.85 -24.34 30.07
N LEU A 759 -22.30 -23.51 29.12
CA LEU A 759 -23.62 -22.88 29.14
C LEU A 759 -24.61 -23.68 28.28
N SER A 760 -25.85 -23.82 28.75
CA SER A 760 -26.96 -24.24 27.86
C SER A 760 -27.22 -23.17 26.80
N LEU A 761 -27.86 -23.53 25.67
CA LEU A 761 -28.15 -22.55 24.61
C LEU A 761 -29.04 -21.39 25.07
N ASP A 762 -29.99 -21.66 25.95
CA ASP A 762 -30.84 -20.61 26.51
C ASP A 762 -30.02 -19.65 27.36
N GLN A 763 -29.08 -20.17 28.17
CA GLN A 763 -28.15 -19.35 28.95
C GLN A 763 -27.19 -18.55 28.05
N LEU A 764 -26.67 -19.16 26.98
CA LEU A 764 -25.81 -18.50 26.00
C LEU A 764 -26.56 -17.38 25.27
N SER A 765 -27.81 -17.63 24.84
CA SER A 765 -28.65 -16.62 24.19
C SER A 765 -29.02 -15.47 25.15
N VAL A 766 -29.31 -15.77 26.42
CA VAL A 766 -29.57 -14.75 27.44
C VAL A 766 -28.31 -13.92 27.70
N ALA A 767 -27.14 -14.54 27.83
CA ALA A 767 -25.88 -13.84 28.02
C ALA A 767 -25.53 -12.94 26.82
N GLN A 768 -25.75 -13.43 25.60
CA GLN A 768 -25.61 -12.64 24.37
C GLN A 768 -26.55 -11.42 24.37
N ARG A 769 -27.84 -11.63 24.67
CA ARG A 769 -28.82 -10.54 24.72
C ARG A 769 -28.50 -9.52 25.80
N PHE A 770 -27.93 -9.96 26.92
CA PHE A 770 -27.49 -9.08 27.99
C PHE A 770 -26.31 -8.21 27.54
N GLU A 771 -25.29 -8.81 26.88
CA GLU A 771 -24.19 -8.04 26.29
C GLU A 771 -24.64 -7.15 25.11
N ASP A 772 -25.74 -7.50 24.43
CA ASP A 772 -26.36 -6.69 23.36
C ASP A 772 -27.19 -5.50 23.85
N GLN A 773 -27.54 -5.45 25.14
CA GLN A 773 -28.34 -4.37 25.73
C GLN A 773 -27.52 -3.11 26.09
N GLY A 774 -26.30 -2.97 25.56
CA GLY A 774 -25.39 -1.85 25.84
C GLY A 774 -24.62 -1.34 24.62
N PRO A 775 -23.58 -0.51 24.82
CA PRO A 775 -22.80 0.09 23.74
C PRO A 775 -22.00 -0.92 22.91
N SER A 776 -21.91 -2.18 23.34
CA SER A 776 -21.39 -3.28 22.53
C SER A 776 -22.18 -3.56 21.25
N ARG A 777 -23.41 -3.01 21.13
CA ARG A 777 -24.22 -3.04 19.90
C ARG A 777 -23.73 -2.05 18.84
N LEU A 778 -22.97 -1.02 19.23
CA LEU A 778 -22.43 -0.06 18.29
C LEU A 778 -21.43 -0.77 17.37
N VAL A 779 -21.47 -0.38 16.10
CA VAL A 779 -20.43 -0.72 15.14
C VAL A 779 -19.14 -0.02 15.58
N PHE A 780 -18.00 -0.69 15.41
CA PHE A 780 -16.72 -0.15 15.85
C PHE A 780 -16.39 1.21 15.21
N ALA A 781 -16.66 1.38 13.91
CA ALA A 781 -16.51 2.65 13.22
C ALA A 781 -17.28 3.79 13.91
N ASP A 782 -18.54 3.54 14.30
CA ASP A 782 -19.38 4.53 14.99
C ASP A 782 -18.84 4.85 16.38
N LEU A 783 -18.35 3.84 17.12
CA LEU A 783 -17.74 4.06 18.43
C LEU A 783 -16.52 4.98 18.34
N VAL A 784 -15.63 4.75 17.37
CA VAL A 784 -14.46 5.60 17.16
C VAL A 784 -14.87 7.01 16.72
N ARG A 785 -15.91 7.13 15.89
CA ARG A 785 -16.49 8.42 15.47
C ARG A 785 -17.01 9.23 16.67
N ILE A 786 -17.73 8.59 17.59
CA ILE A 786 -18.21 9.22 18.84
C ILE A 786 -17.04 9.77 19.67
N PHE A 787 -15.92 9.03 19.76
CA PHE A 787 -14.74 9.52 20.48
C PHE A 787 -14.05 10.72 19.80
N LEU A 788 -14.09 10.79 18.46
CA LEU A 788 -13.47 11.87 17.70
C LEU A 788 -14.34 13.14 17.61
N ASP A 789 -15.64 13.01 17.83
CA ASP A 789 -16.56 14.14 17.90
C ASP A 789 -16.52 14.80 19.28
N ARG A 790 -16.40 16.14 19.32
CA ARG A 790 -16.34 16.88 20.59
C ARG A 790 -17.71 17.12 21.20
N GLU A 791 -18.76 17.06 20.39
CA GLU A 791 -20.14 17.37 20.81
C GLU A 791 -20.86 16.11 21.32
N GLU A 792 -20.37 14.93 20.98
CA GLU A 792 -20.92 13.65 21.43
C GLU A 792 -20.23 13.18 22.72
N THR A 793 -21.02 12.76 23.72
CA THR A 793 -20.49 12.15 24.94
C THR A 793 -20.26 10.66 24.74
N PRO A 794 -19.04 10.12 24.96
CA PRO A 794 -18.81 8.69 24.80
C PRO A 794 -19.65 7.84 25.76
N PRO A 795 -20.17 6.70 25.30
CA PRO A 795 -20.93 5.80 26.14
C PRO A 795 -20.05 5.10 27.19
N GLU A 796 -20.66 4.54 28.24
CA GLU A 796 -19.97 3.68 29.19
C GLU A 796 -19.66 2.32 28.57
N ILE A 797 -18.39 2.04 28.26
CA ILE A 797 -17.99 0.83 27.54
C ILE A 797 -17.23 -0.16 28.45
N PRO A 798 -17.30 -1.48 28.16
CA PRO A 798 -16.57 -2.49 28.93
C PRO A 798 -15.04 -2.40 28.74
N ALA A 799 -14.28 -3.12 29.56
CA ALA A 799 -12.81 -3.10 29.54
C ALA A 799 -12.20 -3.39 28.15
N VAL A 800 -12.70 -4.40 27.43
CA VAL A 800 -12.26 -4.74 26.06
C VAL A 800 -12.53 -3.60 25.07
N ALA A 801 -13.65 -2.91 25.21
CA ALA A 801 -13.99 -1.77 24.37
C ALA A 801 -13.11 -0.55 24.66
N CYS A 802 -12.65 -0.37 25.90
CA CYS A 802 -11.69 0.68 26.25
C CYS A 802 -10.37 0.49 25.47
N GLU A 803 -9.86 -0.74 25.39
CA GLU A 803 -8.64 -1.03 24.64
C GLU A 803 -8.84 -0.81 23.12
N LEU A 804 -9.90 -1.39 22.56
CA LEU A 804 -10.19 -1.32 21.13
C LEU A 804 -10.48 0.11 20.64
N SER A 805 -11.17 0.93 21.43
CA SER A 805 -11.41 2.33 21.07
C SER A 805 -10.11 3.13 20.93
N LEU A 806 -9.14 2.95 21.84
CA LEU A 806 -7.81 3.56 21.70
C LEU A 806 -7.02 3.02 20.50
N PHE A 807 -7.18 1.74 20.15
CA PHE A 807 -6.60 1.21 18.92
C PHE A 807 -7.15 1.93 17.68
N GLY A 808 -8.47 2.16 17.63
CA GLY A 808 -9.11 2.91 16.54
C GLY A 808 -8.61 4.35 16.39
N LEU A 809 -8.23 5.00 17.50
CA LEU A 809 -7.70 6.37 17.49
C LEU A 809 -6.25 6.49 16.99
N GLN A 810 -5.50 5.38 16.88
CA GLN A 810 -4.07 5.43 16.55
C GLN A 810 -3.75 5.99 15.17
N GLY A 811 -4.66 5.86 14.19
CA GLY A 811 -4.48 6.46 12.86
C GLY A 811 -4.48 8.00 12.93
N ALA A 812 -5.38 8.58 13.74
CA ALA A 812 -5.45 10.02 13.97
C ALA A 812 -4.23 10.50 14.78
N ILE A 813 -3.85 9.77 15.83
CA ILE A 813 -2.66 10.08 16.66
C ILE A 813 -1.38 10.04 15.80
N TRP A 814 -1.21 9.01 14.98
CA TRP A 814 -0.04 8.88 14.09
C TRP A 814 0.12 10.11 13.18
N SER A 815 -0.99 10.56 12.59
CA SER A 815 -1.02 11.68 11.64
C SER A 815 -0.42 12.97 12.21
N PHE A 816 -0.61 13.19 13.52
CA PHE A 816 -0.02 14.34 14.22
C PHE A 816 1.36 14.07 14.81
N SER A 817 1.68 12.81 15.17
CA SER A 817 3.01 12.45 15.69
C SER A 817 4.12 12.45 14.63
N ASN A 818 3.81 12.08 13.38
CA ASN A 818 4.83 11.89 12.35
C ASN A 818 5.30 13.21 11.70
N ASN A 819 4.49 14.27 11.79
CA ASN A 819 4.69 15.53 11.07
C ASN A 819 4.63 16.76 12.00
N SER A 820 5.17 16.64 13.21
CA SER A 820 5.14 17.70 14.24
C SER A 820 5.76 19.02 13.77
N SER A 821 6.82 18.95 12.95
CA SER A 821 7.48 20.12 12.35
C SER A 821 6.62 20.79 11.26
N MET A 822 5.92 20.00 10.43
CA MET A 822 5.01 20.49 9.40
C MET A 822 3.81 21.19 10.04
N PHE A 823 3.22 20.59 11.08
CA PHE A 823 2.15 21.21 11.86
C PHE A 823 2.59 22.57 12.42
N ARG A 824 3.76 22.62 13.10
CA ARG A 824 4.33 23.85 13.67
C ARG A 824 4.55 24.94 12.62
N ARG A 825 5.04 24.57 11.43
CA ARG A 825 5.24 25.49 10.29
C ARG A 825 3.92 26.03 9.74
N MET A 826 2.89 25.21 9.71
CA MET A 826 1.60 25.50 9.09
C MET A 826 0.66 26.30 9.98
N THR A 827 0.64 26.02 11.29
CA THR A 827 -0.27 26.68 12.24
C THR A 827 0.37 27.87 12.94
N GLY A 828 1.70 28.05 12.84
CA GLY A 828 2.46 29.14 13.48
C GLY A 828 2.44 29.11 15.01
N LYS A 829 1.80 28.10 15.61
CA LYS A 829 1.68 27.90 17.05
C LYS A 829 2.12 26.48 17.38
N LEU A 830 2.86 26.36 18.47
CA LEU A 830 2.99 25.08 19.15
C LEU A 830 1.59 24.69 19.67
N PRO A 831 1.13 23.45 19.43
CA PRO A 831 -0.07 22.98 20.09
C PRO A 831 0.12 23.15 21.60
N LYS A 832 -0.81 23.86 22.24
CA LYS A 832 -0.76 24.02 23.70
C LYS A 832 -1.21 22.70 24.30
N VAL A 833 -0.27 21.81 24.60
CA VAL A 833 -0.50 20.68 25.51
C VAL A 833 -0.60 21.22 26.96
N ARG A 834 -1.36 22.30 27.18
CA ARG A 834 -1.36 23.06 28.43
C ARG A 834 -2.30 22.52 29.50
N ASP A 835 -3.18 21.58 29.18
CA ASP A 835 -4.13 21.01 30.14
C ASP A 835 -3.75 19.61 30.65
N LEU A 836 -2.49 19.17 30.50
CA LEU A 836 -2.02 17.88 31.02
C LEU A 836 -1.22 17.94 32.35
N ARG A 837 -1.19 19.09 33.03
CA ARG A 837 -0.52 19.27 34.35
C ARG A 837 -1.25 18.62 35.54
N TRP A 838 -1.91 17.47 35.33
CA TRP A 838 -2.64 16.75 36.39
C TRP A 838 -1.91 15.49 36.89
N ILE A 839 -0.80 15.08 36.27
CA ILE A 839 -0.11 13.81 36.62
C ILE A 839 0.65 13.87 37.96
N ALA A 840 0.73 15.04 38.62
CA ALA A 840 1.36 15.16 39.94
C ALA A 840 0.43 14.90 41.15
N SER A 841 -0.89 14.81 40.99
CA SER A 841 -1.82 14.75 42.16
C SER A 841 -2.32 13.35 42.53
N ALA A 842 -1.80 12.28 41.95
CA ALA A 842 -2.16 10.90 42.35
C ALA A 842 -1.69 10.51 43.78
N ARG A 843 -1.15 11.47 44.55
CA ARG A 843 -0.81 11.28 45.98
C ARG A 843 -1.62 12.11 46.97
N SER A 844 -2.44 13.07 46.53
CA SER A 844 -3.26 13.87 47.43
C SER A 844 -4.30 14.66 46.65
N ASP A 845 -5.58 14.32 46.81
CA ASP A 845 -6.63 15.26 47.24
C ASP A 845 -8.02 14.73 46.87
N ILE A 846 -8.63 14.13 47.89
CA ILE A 846 -10.06 14.27 48.16
C ILE A 846 -10.27 15.77 48.46
N ALA A 847 -11.24 16.39 47.79
CA ALA A 847 -11.72 17.77 47.96
C ALA A 847 -11.08 18.85 47.07
N ARG A 848 -11.65 19.05 45.87
CA ARG A 848 -11.93 20.38 45.26
C ARG A 848 -12.75 20.22 43.97
N THR A 849 -14.06 20.05 44.12
CA THR A 849 -15.03 19.91 43.02
C THR A 849 -15.81 21.19 42.69
N SER A 850 -15.44 22.36 43.19
CA SER A 850 -16.26 23.58 43.02
C SER A 850 -15.66 24.70 42.13
N SER A 851 -14.44 24.54 41.60
CA SER A 851 -13.78 25.59 40.82
C SER A 851 -13.76 25.37 39.30
N ILE A 852 -14.21 24.21 38.81
CA ILE A 852 -14.16 23.86 37.38
C ILE A 852 -15.45 24.27 36.63
N GLU A 853 -16.61 24.23 37.30
CA GLU A 853 -17.90 24.63 36.69
C GLU A 853 -17.90 26.10 36.24
N ASN A 854 -17.26 26.99 37.01
CA ASN A 854 -17.17 28.43 36.69
C ASN A 854 -16.21 28.77 35.53
N ALA A 855 -15.29 27.86 35.16
CA ALA A 855 -14.38 28.07 34.03
C ALA A 855 -15.01 27.65 32.70
N MET A 856 -15.88 26.63 32.72
CA MET A 856 -16.56 26.12 31.52
C MET A 856 -17.69 27.05 31.05
N GLU A 857 -18.42 27.71 31.96
CA GLU A 857 -19.46 28.70 31.59
C GLU A 857 -18.88 29.93 30.86
N LYS A 858 -17.66 30.35 31.20
CA LYS A 858 -17.01 31.49 30.52
C LYS A 858 -16.43 31.13 29.15
N ALA A 859 -16.14 29.86 28.88
CA ALA A 859 -15.67 29.41 27.58
C ALA A 859 -16.83 29.27 26.57
N SER A 860 -18.02 28.87 27.03
CA SER A 860 -19.21 28.72 26.19
C SER A 860 -19.76 30.06 25.68
N ALA A 861 -19.62 31.14 26.44
CA ALA A 861 -20.13 32.47 26.07
C ALA A 861 -19.38 33.16 24.91
N ASN A 862 -18.16 32.71 24.56
CA ASN A 862 -17.34 33.30 23.48
C ASN A 862 -17.41 32.54 22.15
N ALA A 863 -18.22 31.48 22.04
CA ALA A 863 -18.34 30.65 20.84
C ALA A 863 -19.57 31.00 19.96
N LEU A 864 -20.35 32.02 20.32
CA LEU A 864 -21.46 32.53 19.49
C LEU A 864 -20.93 33.55 18.48
N GLY A 865 -20.33 33.04 17.40
CA GLY A 865 -19.80 33.89 16.35
C GLY A 865 -19.19 33.14 15.18
N ALA A 866 -19.87 32.14 14.62
CA ALA A 866 -19.49 31.58 13.32
C ALA A 866 -20.69 30.98 12.59
N SER A 867 -21.17 31.74 11.60
CA SER A 867 -21.60 31.28 10.27
C SER A 867 -22.54 30.06 10.21
N GLU A 868 -23.84 30.35 10.09
CA GLU A 868 -24.78 29.45 9.43
C GLU A 868 -24.33 29.20 7.98
N ASP A 869 -23.87 27.98 7.68
CA ASP A 869 -23.88 27.43 6.32
C ASP A 869 -24.05 25.90 6.46
N PHE A 870 -25.29 25.44 6.28
CA PHE A 870 -25.62 24.02 6.20
C PHE A 870 -25.13 23.45 4.87
N ASP A 871 -24.17 22.52 4.90
CA ASP A 871 -23.66 21.81 3.73
C ASP A 871 -24.50 20.57 3.45
N LEU A 872 -25.31 20.63 2.38
CA LEU A 872 -26.15 19.52 1.90
C LEU A 872 -25.44 18.60 0.87
N LEU A 873 -24.15 18.80 0.55
CA LEU A 873 -23.50 18.05 -0.55
C LEU A 873 -22.03 17.66 -0.35
N GLY A 874 -21.49 17.65 0.87
CA GLY A 874 -20.25 16.94 1.20
C GLY A 874 -18.99 17.44 0.47
N ARG A 875 -18.88 18.75 0.25
CA ARG A 875 -17.64 19.39 -0.24
C ARG A 875 -16.99 20.16 0.92
N THR A 876 -16.25 19.46 1.76
CA THR A 876 -15.49 20.10 2.85
C THR A 876 -14.25 20.80 2.31
N HIS A 877 -14.31 22.13 2.17
CA HIS A 877 -13.11 22.95 1.99
C HIS A 877 -12.31 22.97 3.29
N ARG A 878 -11.26 22.14 3.41
CA ARG A 878 -10.37 22.18 4.58
C ARG A 878 -9.57 23.48 4.60
N ARG A 879 -9.74 24.28 5.65
CA ARG A 879 -8.96 25.48 5.98
C ARG A 879 -7.83 25.13 6.95
N MET A 880 -6.81 25.97 7.06
CA MET A 880 -5.69 25.77 8.00
C MET A 880 -6.12 25.70 9.47
N GLY A 881 -7.23 26.37 9.82
CA GLY A 881 -7.85 26.27 11.15
C GLY A 881 -8.42 24.89 11.46
N ASP A 882 -8.79 24.11 10.44
CA ASP A 882 -9.36 22.77 10.60
C ASP A 882 -8.30 21.79 11.10
N LEU A 883 -7.01 21.99 10.77
CA LEU A 883 -5.93 21.14 11.26
C LEU A 883 -5.68 21.33 12.77
N ALA A 884 -5.79 22.57 13.26
CA ALA A 884 -5.73 22.83 14.71
C ALA A 884 -6.95 22.24 15.42
N ASN A 885 -8.13 22.37 14.81
CA ASN A 885 -9.35 21.74 15.33
C ASN A 885 -9.25 20.21 15.34
N ASP A 886 -8.64 19.59 14.33
CA ASP A 886 -8.45 18.14 14.27
C ASP A 886 -7.43 17.66 15.32
N TYR A 887 -6.36 18.41 15.57
CA TYR A 887 -5.41 18.09 16.64
C TYR A 887 -6.08 18.17 18.02
N ASP A 888 -6.81 19.25 18.27
CA ASP A 888 -7.55 19.42 19.50
C ASP A 888 -8.65 18.35 19.65
N ARG A 889 -9.30 17.88 18.56
CA ARG A 889 -10.23 16.74 18.59
C ARG A 889 -9.54 15.47 19.11
N VAL A 890 -8.32 15.19 18.63
CA VAL A 890 -7.55 14.04 19.13
C VAL A 890 -7.24 14.17 20.62
N LEU A 891 -6.85 15.34 21.11
CA LEU A 891 -6.63 15.55 22.55
C LEU A 891 -7.92 15.36 23.38
N HIS A 892 -9.03 15.95 22.93
CA HIS A 892 -10.33 15.77 23.59
C HIS A 892 -10.76 14.30 23.60
N SER A 893 -10.49 13.55 22.54
CA SER A 893 -10.79 12.11 22.48
C SER A 893 -10.03 11.31 23.53
N LEU A 894 -8.75 11.63 23.77
CA LEU A 894 -7.93 10.98 24.80
C LEU A 894 -8.42 11.32 26.21
N GLU A 895 -8.85 12.56 26.44
CA GLU A 895 -9.44 12.98 27.72
C GLU A 895 -10.82 12.35 27.98
N ALA A 896 -11.65 12.28 26.93
CA ALA A 896 -12.95 11.62 27.00
C ALA A 896 -12.78 10.13 27.29
N TRP A 897 -11.84 9.48 26.60
CA TRP A 897 -11.45 8.10 26.87
C TRP A 897 -10.96 7.90 28.31
N ARG A 898 -10.14 8.81 28.84
CA ARG A 898 -9.67 8.74 30.23
C ARG A 898 -10.82 8.74 31.25
N ARG A 899 -11.85 9.56 31.03
CA ARG A 899 -13.05 9.58 31.90
C ARG A 899 -13.77 8.24 31.87
N VAL A 900 -13.86 7.62 30.69
CA VAL A 900 -14.52 6.32 30.51
C VAL A 900 -13.76 5.19 31.22
N ILE A 901 -12.42 5.15 31.12
CA ILE A 901 -11.65 4.08 31.77
C ILE A 901 -11.70 4.17 33.31
N ASP A 902 -11.74 5.37 33.89
CA ASP A 902 -11.84 5.50 35.35
C ASP A 902 -13.16 4.90 35.89
N ASN A 903 -14.25 5.03 35.13
CA ASN A 903 -15.50 4.32 35.43
C ASN A 903 -15.34 2.80 35.27
N ALA A 904 -14.76 2.34 34.16
CA ALA A 904 -14.55 0.91 33.90
C ALA A 904 -13.69 0.23 34.98
N ARG A 905 -12.68 0.92 35.52
CA ARG A 905 -11.82 0.43 36.61
C ARG A 905 -12.59 0.11 37.89
N THR A 906 -13.64 0.87 38.20
CA THR A 906 -14.47 0.59 39.38
C THR A 906 -15.34 -0.67 39.23
N SER A 907 -15.64 -1.05 37.99
CA SER A 907 -16.48 -2.20 37.65
C SER A 907 -15.71 -3.50 37.38
N ALA A 908 -14.37 -3.44 37.29
CA ALA A 908 -13.54 -4.57 36.89
C ALA A 908 -13.37 -5.61 38.02
N SER A 909 -14.07 -6.74 37.90
CA SER A 909 -14.08 -7.81 38.90
C SER A 909 -13.15 -9.00 38.60
N SER A 910 -12.71 -9.17 37.35
CA SER A 910 -11.90 -10.32 36.90
C SER A 910 -10.44 -9.96 36.57
N ASN A 911 -9.51 -10.91 36.72
CA ASN A 911 -8.09 -10.72 36.36
C ASN A 911 -7.90 -10.42 34.85
N ILE A 912 -8.67 -11.06 33.97
CA ILE A 912 -8.60 -10.82 32.51
C ILE A 912 -8.98 -9.38 32.16
N SER A 913 -10.01 -8.85 32.83
CA SER A 913 -10.40 -7.45 32.67
C SER A 913 -9.30 -6.49 33.14
N ARG A 914 -8.49 -6.87 34.14
CA ARG A 914 -7.37 -6.05 34.62
C ARG A 914 -6.23 -5.98 33.60
N ASP A 915 -5.84 -7.10 32.99
CA ASP A 915 -4.79 -7.13 31.97
C ASP A 915 -5.16 -6.25 30.76
N THR A 916 -6.42 -6.32 30.35
CA THR A 916 -6.97 -5.49 29.27
C THR A 916 -6.97 -4.00 29.64
N LEU A 917 -7.36 -3.65 30.87
CA LEU A 917 -7.31 -2.27 31.35
C LEU A 917 -5.88 -1.74 31.46
N MET A 918 -4.93 -2.56 31.93
CA MET A 918 -3.51 -2.19 31.97
C MET A 918 -3.00 -1.92 30.56
N SER A 919 -3.27 -2.82 29.62
CA SER A 919 -2.93 -2.66 28.20
C SER A 919 -3.45 -1.33 27.66
N SER A 920 -4.71 -1.02 27.96
CA SER A 920 -5.35 0.22 27.53
C SER A 920 -4.71 1.47 28.15
N MET A 921 -4.34 1.43 29.43
CA MET A 921 -3.60 2.51 30.09
C MET A 921 -2.20 2.71 29.49
N LEU A 922 -1.50 1.62 29.18
CA LEU A 922 -0.20 1.68 28.50
C LEU A 922 -0.35 2.36 27.13
N LEU A 923 -1.34 1.96 26.34
CA LEU A 923 -1.60 2.57 25.03
C LEU A 923 -1.94 4.06 25.15
N PHE A 924 -2.68 4.47 26.18
CA PHE A 924 -2.95 5.87 26.47
C PHE A 924 -1.67 6.67 26.71
N HIS A 925 -0.78 6.20 27.59
CA HIS A 925 0.48 6.89 27.85
C HIS A 925 1.41 6.89 26.63
N ILE A 926 1.46 5.79 25.87
CA ILE A 926 2.21 5.72 24.60
C ILE A 926 1.67 6.72 23.58
N SER A 927 0.35 6.87 23.49
CA SER A 927 -0.29 7.84 22.59
C SER A 927 0.15 9.27 22.89
N HIS A 928 0.21 9.62 24.18
CA HIS A 928 0.75 10.92 24.61
C HIS A 928 2.25 11.06 24.33
N LEU A 929 3.06 10.00 24.52
CA LEU A 929 4.47 10.02 24.14
C LEU A 929 4.65 10.30 22.65
N ARG A 930 3.85 9.66 21.78
CA ARG A 930 3.89 9.91 20.32
C ARG A 930 3.56 11.35 19.97
N LEU A 931 2.60 11.97 20.66
CA LEU A 931 2.20 13.35 20.40
C LEU A 931 3.19 14.38 20.95
N CYS A 932 3.91 14.06 22.03
CA CYS A 932 4.73 15.02 22.76
C CYS A 932 6.25 14.85 22.57
N ALA A 933 6.73 13.70 22.09
CA ALA A 933 8.15 13.40 21.93
C ALA A 933 8.49 13.05 20.46
N PRO A 934 9.64 13.51 19.92
CA PRO A 934 10.12 13.11 18.61
C PRO A 934 10.73 11.71 18.67
N LEU A 935 9.90 10.70 18.93
CA LEU A 935 10.33 9.33 19.26
C LEU A 935 11.26 8.72 18.19
N GLN A 936 11.04 9.03 16.91
CA GLN A 936 11.89 8.55 15.81
C GLN A 936 13.31 9.10 15.91
N ASP A 937 13.46 10.41 16.15
CA ASP A 937 14.76 11.07 16.29
C ASP A 937 15.47 10.60 17.56
N LEU A 938 14.72 10.45 18.66
CA LEU A 938 15.23 9.94 19.94
C LEU A 938 15.81 8.52 19.80
N HIS A 939 15.07 7.63 19.15
CA HIS A 939 15.52 6.27 18.85
C HIS A 939 16.72 6.26 17.91
N HIS A 940 16.71 7.08 16.86
CA HIS A 940 17.85 7.21 15.95
C HIS A 940 19.14 7.58 16.69
N VAL A 941 19.09 8.57 17.59
CA VAL A 941 20.23 8.97 18.42
C VAL A 941 20.65 7.83 19.36
N SER A 942 19.69 7.23 20.07
CA SER A 942 19.94 6.10 20.99
C SER A 942 20.67 4.93 20.33
N TYR A 943 20.23 4.53 19.13
CA TYR A 943 20.83 3.41 18.42
C TYR A 943 22.24 3.72 17.92
N ARG A 944 22.46 4.91 17.34
CA ARG A 944 23.80 5.34 16.88
C ARG A 944 24.81 5.39 18.03
N VAL A 945 24.38 5.85 19.21
CA VAL A 945 25.21 5.88 20.43
C VAL A 945 25.54 4.47 20.87
N SER A 946 24.54 3.59 21.00
CA SER A 946 24.72 2.19 21.38
C SER A 946 25.65 1.41 20.43
N GLU A 947 25.78 1.84 19.17
CA GLU A 947 26.64 1.23 18.15
C GLU A 947 27.98 1.97 17.95
N GLN A 948 28.27 3.02 18.72
CA GLN A 948 29.46 3.87 18.56
C GLN A 948 29.62 4.46 17.16
N ARG A 949 28.50 4.85 16.52
CA ARG A 949 28.46 5.43 15.17
C ARG A 949 28.23 6.93 15.20
N ALA A 950 28.63 7.61 14.12
CA ALA A 950 28.38 9.04 13.94
C ALA A 950 26.87 9.36 13.94
N ILE A 951 26.51 10.47 14.58
CA ILE A 951 25.14 10.96 14.75
C ILE A 951 24.95 12.17 13.83
N ASP A 952 23.82 12.25 13.14
CA ASP A 952 23.44 13.43 12.37
C ASP A 952 23.26 14.64 13.31
N GLN A 953 24.03 15.69 13.07
CA GLN A 953 24.03 16.91 13.89
C GLN A 953 22.70 17.66 13.84
N ASN A 954 21.96 17.61 12.73
CA ASN A 954 20.66 18.26 12.62
C ASN A 954 19.62 17.57 13.50
N ILE A 955 19.62 16.24 13.49
CA ILE A 955 18.74 15.42 14.35
C ILE A 955 19.09 15.66 15.82
N LEU A 956 20.39 15.63 16.17
CA LEU A 956 20.85 15.90 17.53
C LEU A 956 20.45 17.32 18.00
N HIS A 957 20.56 18.32 17.13
CA HIS A 957 20.14 19.69 17.42
C HIS A 957 18.63 19.78 17.69
N GLY A 958 17.81 19.13 16.84
CA GLY A 958 16.35 19.08 17.02
C GLY A 958 15.93 18.41 18.33
N VAL A 959 16.56 17.28 18.67
CA VAL A 959 16.34 16.60 19.95
C VAL A 959 16.75 17.48 21.13
N CYS A 960 17.89 18.17 21.06
CA CYS A 960 18.33 19.10 22.11
C CYS A 960 17.40 20.30 22.26
N GLN A 961 16.78 20.78 21.18
CA GLN A 961 15.79 21.85 21.21
C GLN A 961 14.50 21.38 21.87
N TRP A 962 13.97 20.22 21.48
CA TRP A 962 12.80 19.60 22.09
C TRP A 962 13.00 19.37 23.59
N ARG A 963 14.17 18.85 23.99
CA ARG A 963 14.58 18.60 25.38
C ARG A 963 14.41 19.81 26.30
N ARG A 964 14.55 21.04 25.77
CA ARG A 964 14.42 22.30 26.52
C ARG A 964 12.99 22.86 26.57
N GLY A 965 12.03 22.21 25.90
CA GLY A 965 10.64 22.64 25.81
C GLY A 965 9.73 22.00 26.87
N GLU A 966 8.53 22.58 27.06
CA GLU A 966 7.48 22.08 27.96
C GLU A 966 6.98 20.67 27.55
N GLU A 967 7.07 20.34 26.26
CA GLU A 967 6.71 19.03 25.69
C GLU A 967 7.54 17.87 26.28
N ALA A 968 8.82 18.13 26.61
CA ALA A 968 9.72 17.13 27.19
C ALA A 968 9.35 16.80 28.65
N GLU A 969 8.86 17.78 29.42
CA GLU A 969 8.39 17.55 30.80
C GLU A 969 7.14 16.65 30.81
N ILE A 970 6.21 16.92 29.89
CA ILE A 970 4.99 16.12 29.71
C ILE A 970 5.36 14.70 29.28
N ALA A 971 6.23 14.55 28.27
CA ALA A 971 6.70 13.25 27.81
C ALA A 971 7.39 12.45 28.95
N THR A 972 8.21 13.11 29.77
CA THR A 972 8.85 12.48 30.93
C THR A 972 7.83 11.95 31.93
N SER A 973 6.75 12.70 32.18
CA SER A 973 5.67 12.28 33.08
C SER A 973 4.93 11.04 32.59
N HIS A 974 4.64 10.97 31.29
CA HIS A 974 4.03 9.77 30.68
C HIS A 974 5.00 8.59 30.63
N ALA A 975 6.28 8.81 30.35
CA ALA A 975 7.32 7.77 30.39
C ALA A 975 7.45 7.16 31.80
N HIS A 976 7.46 7.99 32.85
CA HIS A 976 7.49 7.52 34.23
C HIS A 976 6.21 6.76 34.61
N SER A 977 5.05 7.20 34.11
CA SER A 977 3.77 6.50 34.33
C SER A 977 3.77 5.10 33.72
N ILE A 978 4.33 4.93 32.52
CA ILE A 978 4.50 3.61 31.88
C ILE A 978 5.37 2.70 32.76
N TRP A 979 6.54 3.19 33.18
CA TRP A 979 7.44 2.42 34.04
C TRP A 979 6.75 2.01 35.36
N LEU A 980 6.06 2.94 36.02
CA LEU A 980 5.33 2.68 37.26
C LEU A 980 4.22 1.64 37.09
N LEU A 981 3.44 1.71 35.99
CA LEU A 981 2.37 0.75 35.72
C LEU A 981 2.93 -0.66 35.59
N ILE A 982 3.98 -0.84 34.79
CA ILE A 982 4.62 -2.14 34.58
C ILE A 982 5.23 -2.65 35.89
N ARG A 983 5.95 -1.80 36.63
CA ARG A 983 6.59 -2.17 37.90
C ARG A 983 5.58 -2.55 39.00
N GLN A 984 4.46 -1.85 39.08
CA GLN A 984 3.41 -2.18 40.05
C GLN A 984 2.75 -3.53 39.75
N GLU A 985 2.52 -3.83 38.48
CA GLU A 985 1.89 -5.09 38.08
C GLU A 985 2.85 -6.29 38.20
N GLU A 986 4.14 -6.09 37.96
CA GLU A 986 5.18 -7.10 38.23
C GLU A 986 5.28 -7.41 39.74
N GLN A 987 5.21 -6.41 40.62
CA GLN A 987 5.28 -6.61 42.07
C GLN A 987 4.03 -7.28 42.67
N ARG A 988 2.89 -7.23 41.97
CA ARG A 988 1.60 -7.73 42.49
C ARG A 988 1.42 -9.23 42.29
N GLN A 989 2.03 -9.87 41.29
CA GLN A 989 1.83 -11.29 41.00
C GLN A 989 3.08 -11.94 40.38
N ALA A 990 3.27 -13.24 40.65
CA ALA A 990 4.29 -14.07 39.99
C ALA A 990 3.86 -14.56 38.59
N SER A 991 2.63 -14.26 38.15
CA SER A 991 2.01 -14.78 36.91
C SER A 991 1.45 -13.70 35.98
N THR A 992 1.78 -12.43 36.18
CA THR A 992 1.24 -11.32 35.38
C THR A 992 1.72 -11.42 33.93
N ARG A 993 0.79 -11.37 32.97
CA ARG A 993 1.10 -11.52 31.54
C ARG A 993 1.17 -10.15 30.88
N PHE A 994 2.37 -9.77 30.46
CA PHE A 994 2.58 -8.53 29.74
C PHE A 994 2.42 -8.74 28.24
N ASN A 995 1.66 -7.88 27.58
CA ASN A 995 1.55 -7.86 26.13
C ASN A 995 2.64 -6.96 25.51
N PHE A 996 2.65 -6.89 24.18
CA PHE A 996 3.63 -6.13 23.40
C PHE A 996 3.69 -4.63 23.76
N LEU A 997 2.59 -4.04 24.23
CA LEU A 997 2.55 -2.63 24.61
C LEU A 997 3.41 -2.34 25.83
N ALA A 998 3.58 -3.30 26.73
CA ALA A 998 4.51 -3.14 27.84
C ALA A 998 5.96 -3.00 27.34
N PHE A 999 6.35 -3.83 26.35
CA PHE A 999 7.67 -3.76 25.73
C PHE A 999 7.88 -2.47 24.94
N CYS A 1000 6.95 -2.14 24.03
CA CYS A 1000 7.02 -0.90 23.25
C CYS A 1000 7.00 0.34 24.16
N GLY A 1001 6.10 0.36 25.13
CA GLY A 1001 5.97 1.44 26.10
C GLY A 1001 7.25 1.63 26.91
N LEU A 1002 7.80 0.55 27.47
CA LEU A 1002 9.05 0.63 28.23
C LEU A 1002 10.23 1.04 27.33
N HIS A 1003 10.24 0.60 26.07
CA HIS A 1003 11.26 0.98 25.10
C HIS A 1003 11.24 2.49 24.79
N HIS A 1004 10.07 3.05 24.45
CA HIS A 1004 9.91 4.49 24.25
C HIS A 1004 10.19 5.28 25.53
N ALA A 1005 9.70 4.81 26.68
CA ALA A 1005 9.91 5.46 27.97
C ALA A 1005 11.40 5.52 28.34
N THR A 1006 12.14 4.43 28.16
CA THR A 1006 13.59 4.36 28.46
C THR A 1006 14.37 5.39 27.67
N VAL A 1007 14.09 5.54 26.37
CA VAL A 1007 14.81 6.48 25.51
C VAL A 1007 14.45 7.95 25.83
N VAL A 1008 13.18 8.22 26.14
CA VAL A 1008 12.73 9.54 26.61
C VAL A 1008 13.42 9.92 27.92
N LEU A 1009 13.42 9.01 28.90
CA LEU A 1009 14.07 9.22 30.19
C LEU A 1009 15.58 9.43 30.03
N TRP A 1010 16.25 8.58 29.24
CA TRP A 1010 17.69 8.69 28.94
C TRP A 1010 18.04 10.07 28.34
N THR A 1011 17.24 10.56 27.40
CA THR A 1011 17.49 11.84 26.73
C THR A 1011 17.33 13.05 27.64
N VAL A 1012 16.26 13.08 28.44
CA VAL A 1012 15.97 14.21 29.34
C VAL A 1012 16.95 14.22 30.52
N GLN A 1013 17.29 13.03 31.03
CA GLN A 1013 18.16 12.85 32.19
C GLN A 1013 19.63 13.14 31.90
N GLY A 1014 20.11 12.90 30.67
CA GLY A 1014 21.45 13.31 30.23
C GLY A 1014 21.74 14.80 30.45
N ALA A 1015 20.69 15.64 30.52
CA ALA A 1015 20.79 17.08 30.76
C ALA A 1015 20.92 17.48 32.24
N SER A 1016 20.40 16.71 33.20
CA SER A 1016 20.52 17.04 34.64
C SER A 1016 21.97 16.95 35.14
N ILE A 1017 22.83 16.25 34.38
CA ILE A 1017 24.28 16.20 34.56
C ILE A 1017 24.95 17.53 34.10
N GLU A 1018 24.32 18.30 33.19
CA GLU A 1018 24.80 19.61 32.72
C GLU A 1018 24.55 20.75 33.75
N SER A 1019 23.44 20.71 34.50
CA SER A 1019 23.05 21.80 35.43
C SER A 1019 23.60 21.67 36.86
N SER A 1020 24.11 20.50 37.23
CA SER A 1020 24.40 20.13 38.62
C SER A 1020 25.90 19.84 38.81
N GLY A 1021 26.74 20.87 38.69
CA GLY A 1021 28.17 20.76 38.99
C GLY A 1021 28.52 20.37 40.44
N ASN A 1022 27.56 20.01 41.31
CA ASN A 1022 27.83 19.73 42.73
C ASN A 1022 26.83 18.83 43.49
N SER A 1023 26.23 17.80 42.88
CA SER A 1023 25.47 16.79 43.66
C SER A 1023 25.77 15.36 43.21
N ARG A 1024 26.55 14.62 44.02
CA ARG A 1024 26.78 13.17 43.86
C ARG A 1024 25.50 12.34 44.07
N HIS A 1025 24.49 12.88 44.77
CA HIS A 1025 23.25 12.14 45.08
C HIS A 1025 22.24 12.09 43.91
N ALA A 1026 22.16 13.13 43.07
CA ALA A 1026 21.27 13.13 41.89
C ALA A 1026 21.77 12.23 40.74
N LYS A 1027 23.09 11.95 40.69
CA LYS A 1027 23.68 10.97 39.76
C LYS A 1027 23.36 9.52 40.15
N GLN A 1028 23.28 9.20 41.45
CA GLN A 1028 23.05 7.83 41.93
C GLN A 1028 21.59 7.35 41.74
N ASP A 1029 20.60 8.21 41.94
CA ASP A 1029 19.16 7.84 41.86
C ASP A 1029 18.70 7.54 40.42
N THR A 1030 19.50 7.99 39.46
CA THR A 1030 19.02 8.26 38.11
C THR A 1030 19.67 7.29 37.11
N THR A 1031 20.95 6.91 37.30
CA THR A 1031 21.48 5.64 36.77
C THR A 1031 20.68 4.45 37.31
N GLY A 1032 20.15 4.57 38.54
CA GLY A 1032 19.24 3.61 39.15
C GLY A 1032 17.94 3.40 38.38
N LEU A 1033 17.32 4.46 37.84
CA LEU A 1033 16.06 4.35 37.08
C LEU A 1033 16.24 3.68 35.72
N LEU A 1034 17.30 3.99 34.97
CA LEU A 1034 17.62 3.35 33.69
C LEU A 1034 18.05 1.89 33.89
N ALA A 1035 18.84 1.60 34.93
CA ALA A 1035 19.14 0.24 35.34
C ALA A 1035 17.87 -0.53 35.75
N ALA A 1036 16.96 0.12 36.48
CA ALA A 1036 15.67 -0.47 36.84
C ALA A 1036 14.76 -0.72 35.62
N CYS A 1037 14.85 0.10 34.56
CA CYS A 1037 14.16 -0.18 33.29
C CYS A 1037 14.75 -1.42 32.61
N ALA A 1038 16.07 -1.56 32.60
CA ALA A 1038 16.74 -2.75 32.08
C ALA A 1038 16.40 -4.02 32.88
N ASP A 1039 16.35 -3.93 34.22
CA ASP A 1039 15.92 -5.03 35.08
C ASP A 1039 14.47 -5.43 34.82
N LEU A 1040 13.60 -4.44 34.59
CA LEU A 1040 12.20 -4.68 34.25
C LEU A 1040 12.07 -5.39 32.89
N PHE A 1041 12.89 -5.03 31.88
CA PHE A 1041 12.92 -5.81 30.63
C PHE A 1041 13.30 -7.29 30.85
N ASN A 1042 14.19 -7.57 31.80
CA ASN A 1042 14.56 -8.94 32.14
C ASN A 1042 13.43 -9.70 32.85
N SER A 1043 12.61 -9.03 33.67
CA SER A 1043 11.43 -9.68 34.28
C SER A 1043 10.27 -9.86 33.31
N LEU A 1044 10.21 -9.07 32.23
CA LEU A 1044 9.31 -9.30 31.10
C LEU A 1044 9.76 -10.48 30.19
N ASN A 1045 10.96 -11.03 30.39
CA ASN A 1045 11.68 -11.88 29.42
C ASN A 1045 11.17 -13.33 29.25
N ALA A 1046 10.00 -13.70 29.78
CA ALA A 1046 9.33 -14.94 29.38
C ALA A 1046 8.96 -14.97 27.88
N LEU A 1047 9.21 -13.87 27.17
CA LEU A 1047 8.83 -13.59 25.79
C LEU A 1047 10.00 -13.30 24.85
N GLY A 1048 11.27 -13.42 25.26
CA GLY A 1048 12.41 -13.22 24.35
C GLY A 1048 12.73 -11.77 23.95
N GLY A 1049 12.29 -10.78 24.75
CA GLY A 1049 12.59 -9.35 24.56
C GLY A 1049 14.02 -8.92 24.93
N ALA A 1050 14.96 -9.86 25.03
CA ALA A 1050 16.32 -9.67 25.54
C ALA A 1050 17.06 -8.50 24.90
N THR A 1051 16.77 -8.18 23.65
CA THR A 1051 17.40 -7.13 22.84
C THR A 1051 16.97 -5.72 23.21
N PHE A 1052 15.72 -5.48 23.64
CA PHE A 1052 15.35 -4.18 24.24
C PHE A 1052 16.01 -3.99 25.60
N GLY A 1053 16.12 -5.06 26.40
CA GLY A 1053 16.85 -5.06 27.66
C GLY A 1053 18.35 -4.81 27.48
N ILE A 1054 18.98 -5.38 26.45
CA ILE A 1054 20.38 -5.11 26.08
C ILE A 1054 20.55 -3.65 25.67
N ALA A 1055 19.66 -3.12 24.81
CA ALA A 1055 19.71 -1.71 24.42
C ALA A 1055 19.55 -0.78 25.64
N ALA A 1056 18.61 -1.07 26.53
CA ALA A 1056 18.41 -0.32 27.78
C ALA A 1056 19.67 -0.35 28.68
N ARG A 1057 20.34 -1.51 28.81
CA ARG A 1057 21.62 -1.62 29.54
C ARG A 1057 22.72 -0.77 28.92
N LYS A 1058 22.90 -0.85 27.59
CA LYS A 1058 23.88 -0.03 26.88
C LYS A 1058 23.62 1.47 27.05
N LEU A 1059 22.37 1.89 27.05
CA LEU A 1059 21.99 3.29 27.32
C LEU A 1059 22.20 3.70 28.78
N ALA A 1060 22.06 2.77 29.74
CA ALA A 1060 22.40 3.04 31.13
C ALA A 1060 23.92 3.23 31.35
N GLU A 1061 24.74 2.55 30.53
CA GLU A 1061 26.20 2.65 30.56
C GLU A 1061 26.73 3.89 29.83
N GLN A 1062 26.01 4.42 28.84
CA GLN A 1062 26.45 5.52 27.98
C GLN A 1062 25.60 6.80 28.18
N PRO A 1063 26.22 7.95 28.51
CA PRO A 1063 25.47 9.20 28.65
C PRO A 1063 24.96 9.70 27.30
N PHE A 1064 23.89 10.50 27.32
CA PHE A 1064 23.38 11.19 26.13
C PHE A 1064 24.46 12.11 25.52
N PRO A 1065 24.65 12.10 24.19
CA PRO A 1065 25.70 12.87 23.50
C PRO A 1065 25.49 14.38 23.63
N GLN A 1066 26.58 15.12 23.89
CA GLN A 1066 26.56 16.58 24.01
C GLN A 1066 26.81 17.24 22.65
N LEU A 1067 26.12 18.34 22.35
CA LEU A 1067 26.48 19.22 21.26
C LEU A 1067 27.85 19.84 21.59
N MET A 1068 28.89 19.50 20.82
CA MET A 1068 30.16 20.23 20.89
C MET A 1068 29.89 21.67 20.48
N VAL A 1069 29.96 22.58 21.45
CA VAL A 1069 30.00 24.02 21.19
C VAL A 1069 31.33 24.29 20.50
N MET A 1070 31.30 24.59 19.20
CA MET A 1070 32.43 25.20 18.50
C MET A 1070 32.59 26.66 18.91
#